data_AF-A0AAU1MAU7-F1
#
_entry.id   AF-A0AAU1MAU7-F1
#
_cell.length_a   1.000
_cell.length_b   1.000
_cell.length_c   1.000
_cell.angle_alpha   90.00
_cell.angle_beta   90.00
_cell.angle_gamma   90.00
#
_symmetry.space_group_name_H-M   'P 1'
#
loop_
_entity.id
_entity.type
_entity.pdbx_description
1 polymer ?
#
loop_
_entity_poly.entity_id
_entity_poly.type
_entity_poly.pdbx_seq_one_letter_code
_entity_poly.pdbx_strand_id
1 'polypeptide(L)'
;MLDRRNYLALLAAAGVGATVAFEPTISQAQPLDAGVAGASGQAAELSRALRELHGSLRVSVREYDGTTLRRTQEFDGDLLSDGPRQWQLKWNTRRVPDGHGWEVTLTCTLEKGEAEQSAISLDFPFESWETANYVMIPGIIYNGNRYRAIGNGYNPDYPADMYYNPQTPLTISNNPRLAVDAAAPSRIELATFSTAAPAMSFFSPKFKKGWIVLTEQGTRLGNSGLSVEESASRESCEFSISAPVVRRQVAGFGDFRTSDDRASSWAPGDAVSIRFQVFTFDADGIPTVLQKFMDVRKSLTGPTAPRNLLPMSKLAELGTDICRGNFTETKAGRYYLPENNRDFQLGWVSGMINTYPMLALNDPTERGRVSDELDFVCSRMKGKSGFFYGTITEGGEIRSEKAHPDFPAVQAMVRKNGDVLFWLMKHVMLLKAQGHGDTVKESWELAAGGLAEAFTRTWRKHGEFGQYIVPETGDIAVYNSTAGAIAPAGLALAAAYFRRPDWLSAAEEAAEFYYERDTKSRGFTGGACADISQDADSETAFGLLESFMALYQYTGKKGWLTRARVQAALCSSWTLAYNPLFPAGSAIARLKGRMAGAVWASSQNKHAAPGVCTSSADHLFKLYRATGDKKYAELISDIQHAHAEAVNMPGHITTDYRIGSSMERIQPSDAEGKGAVGNFIWTRNSWTETDGVLMALELPGIYVRPGEGILIPFDHIEAEYVSESRQAAEVRLTNNTAYAARVSVLAETARQSARPLGYTAFLDWPQVDVPAGGAVTVQVTRKGKVTCLA
;
A
#
# COMPACT_ATOMS: atom_id res chain seq x y z
N MET A 1 -5.01 19.74 54.34
CA MET A 1 -3.68 19.71 54.98
C MET A 1 -3.56 18.38 55.71
N LEU A 2 -2.89 17.41 55.09
CA LEU A 2 -2.44 16.15 55.69
C LEU A 2 -1.22 15.71 54.88
N ASP A 3 -0.20 15.27 55.62
CA ASP A 3 1.22 15.38 55.33
C ASP A 3 1.73 14.31 54.33
N ARG A 4 2.54 14.76 53.35
CA ARG A 4 3.17 14.01 52.25
C ARG A 4 4.21 12.97 52.72
N ARG A 5 4.54 12.93 54.01
CA ARG A 5 5.66 12.14 54.55
C ARG A 5 5.36 10.65 54.81
N ASN A 6 4.11 10.21 54.83
CA ASN A 6 3.78 8.80 55.10
C ASN A 6 3.58 7.92 53.85
N TYR A 7 3.70 8.45 52.63
CA TYR A 7 3.58 7.65 51.39
C TYR A 7 4.90 7.02 50.94
N LEU A 8 6.04 7.55 51.38
CA LEU A 8 7.37 7.10 50.96
C LEU A 8 7.88 5.86 51.73
N ALA A 9 7.30 5.54 52.89
CA ALA A 9 7.67 4.35 53.66
C ALA A 9 7.04 3.04 53.13
N LEU A 10 5.99 3.13 52.29
CA LEU A 10 5.31 1.95 51.72
C LEU A 10 5.91 1.48 50.38
N LEU A 11 6.65 2.33 49.66
CA LEU A 11 7.30 1.96 48.40
C LEU A 11 8.65 1.22 48.60
N ALA A 12 9.27 1.34 49.79
CA ALA A 12 10.51 0.65 50.10
C ALA A 12 10.35 -0.84 50.45
N ALA A 13 9.11 -1.32 50.70
CA ALA A 13 8.83 -2.73 50.99
C ALA A 13 8.46 -3.57 49.74
N ALA A 14 8.35 -2.94 48.56
CA ALA A 14 7.87 -3.60 47.33
C ALA A 14 8.95 -3.89 46.27
N GLY A 15 10.24 -3.65 46.54
CA GLY A 15 11.32 -4.14 45.68
C GLY A 15 11.31 -3.67 44.22
N VAL A 16 10.76 -2.49 43.92
CA VAL A 16 10.80 -1.92 42.56
C VAL A 16 11.95 -0.92 42.46
N GLY A 17 13.07 -1.37 41.88
CA GLY A 17 14.18 -0.49 41.53
C GLY A 17 13.81 0.38 40.33
N ALA A 18 13.38 1.62 40.56
CA ALA A 18 13.28 2.62 39.51
C ALA A 18 14.66 3.25 39.29
N THR A 19 15.35 2.86 38.22
CA THR A 19 16.51 3.59 37.72
C THR A 19 16.00 4.85 37.04
N VAL A 20 16.14 6.00 37.71
CA VAL A 20 15.88 7.31 37.09
C VAL A 20 16.95 7.53 36.04
N ALA A 21 16.58 7.34 34.77
CA ALA A 21 17.41 7.75 33.64
C ALA A 21 17.43 9.28 33.60
N PHE A 22 18.62 9.87 33.66
CA PHE A 22 18.82 11.30 33.44
C PHE A 22 18.39 11.66 32.01
N GLU A 23 17.50 12.65 31.90
CA GLU A 23 17.04 13.23 30.65
C GLU A 23 18.18 13.98 29.93
N PRO A 24 18.30 13.91 28.60
CA PRO A 24 18.91 14.99 27.85
C PRO A 24 17.91 16.15 27.80
N THR A 25 18.24 17.25 28.48
CA THR A 25 17.58 18.55 28.33
C THR A 25 17.45 18.91 26.85
N ILE A 26 16.22 19.17 26.40
CA ILE A 26 15.97 19.92 25.17
C ILE A 26 16.54 21.32 25.39
N SER A 27 17.78 21.55 24.95
CA SER A 27 18.43 22.86 25.02
C SER A 27 17.62 23.85 24.19
N GLN A 28 17.42 25.05 24.74
CA GLN A 28 16.79 26.16 24.01
C GLN A 28 17.47 26.35 22.65
N ALA A 29 16.68 26.34 21.59
CA ALA A 29 17.13 26.60 20.24
C ALA A 29 17.88 27.94 20.19
N GLN A 30 19.17 27.91 19.84
CA GLN A 30 19.86 29.11 19.39
C GLN A 30 19.48 29.39 17.93
N PRO A 31 19.19 30.64 17.57
CA PRO A 31 19.04 31.00 16.17
C PRO A 31 20.32 30.67 15.40
N LEU A 32 20.16 30.23 14.16
CA LEU A 32 21.18 29.91 13.15
C LEU A 32 22.20 31.04 12.83
N ASP A 33 22.32 32.06 13.67
CA ASP A 33 23.15 33.24 13.41
C ASP A 33 24.64 33.03 13.79
N ALA A 34 25.02 31.95 14.48
CA ALA A 34 26.41 31.76 14.92
C ALA A 34 27.30 30.91 13.99
N GLY A 35 26.73 30.24 12.97
CA GLY A 35 27.45 29.24 12.16
C GLY A 35 27.47 29.47 10.64
N VAL A 36 27.20 30.70 10.15
CA VAL A 36 27.15 31.00 8.70
C VAL A 36 28.25 31.98 8.28
N ALA A 37 29.45 31.83 8.82
CA ALA A 37 30.66 32.43 8.23
C ALA A 37 31.21 31.47 7.15
N GLY A 38 30.43 31.21 6.10
CA GLY A 38 30.89 30.37 4.98
C GLY A 38 29.83 29.73 4.08
N ALA A 39 28.55 29.72 4.45
CA ALA A 39 27.55 29.03 3.62
C ALA A 39 27.10 29.89 2.43
N SER A 40 27.10 29.27 1.24
CA SER A 40 26.53 29.84 0.03
C SER A 40 25.02 30.10 0.20
N GLY A 41 24.46 31.00 -0.61
CA GLY A 41 23.07 31.48 -0.47
C GLY A 41 21.98 30.40 -0.46
N GLN A 42 22.26 29.17 -0.91
CA GLN A 42 21.31 28.05 -0.94
C GLN A 42 21.03 27.43 0.44
N ALA A 43 22.03 27.34 1.33
CA ALA A 43 21.83 26.82 2.69
C ALA A 43 20.91 27.74 3.52
N ALA A 44 21.09 29.06 3.39
CA ALA A 44 20.25 30.05 4.05
C ALA A 44 18.76 29.97 3.62
N GLU A 45 18.50 29.60 2.36
CA GLU A 45 17.13 29.43 1.88
C GLU A 45 16.48 28.12 2.33
N LEU A 46 17.23 27.01 2.44
CA LEU A 46 16.74 25.77 3.08
C LEU A 46 16.31 26.05 4.52
N SER A 47 17.15 26.75 5.28
CA SER A 47 16.80 27.17 6.65
C SER A 47 15.57 28.07 6.68
N ARG A 48 15.40 28.98 5.70
CA ARG A 48 14.20 29.83 5.61
C ARG A 48 12.93 29.00 5.38
N ALA A 49 12.97 27.99 4.51
CA ALA A 49 11.82 27.13 4.26
C ALA A 49 11.39 26.36 5.52
N LEU A 50 12.34 25.82 6.28
CA LEU A 50 12.05 25.14 7.56
C LEU A 50 11.48 26.10 8.61
N ARG A 51 11.97 27.35 8.67
CA ARG A 51 11.47 28.36 9.62
C ARG A 51 9.99 28.71 9.45
N GLU A 52 9.40 28.52 8.27
CA GLU A 52 7.95 28.68 8.06
C GLU A 52 7.10 27.73 8.93
N LEU A 53 7.70 26.61 9.34
CA LEU A 53 7.12 25.60 10.23
C LEU A 53 7.74 25.66 11.64
N HIS A 54 8.44 26.74 11.98
CA HIS A 54 9.28 26.85 13.18
C HIS A 54 10.26 25.66 13.31
N GLY A 55 10.69 25.14 12.16
CA GLY A 55 11.62 24.03 12.06
C GLY A 55 13.06 24.49 11.91
N SER A 56 13.99 23.62 12.25
CA SER A 56 15.41 23.76 11.94
C SER A 56 16.01 22.44 11.47
N LEU A 57 17.31 22.42 11.17
CA LEU A 57 18.07 21.22 10.83
C LEU A 57 19.34 21.22 11.67
N ARG A 58 19.59 20.11 12.37
CA ARG A 58 20.79 19.87 13.15
C ARG A 58 21.45 18.58 12.70
N VAL A 59 22.75 18.51 12.89
CA VAL A 59 23.53 17.29 12.67
C VAL A 59 24.18 16.93 13.99
N SER A 60 24.16 15.66 14.35
CA SER A 60 24.76 15.16 15.59
C SER A 60 25.50 13.84 15.40
N VAL A 61 26.51 13.61 16.26
CA VAL A 61 27.08 12.30 16.53
C VAL A 61 26.43 11.74 17.78
N ARG A 62 25.82 10.56 17.66
CA ARG A 62 25.11 9.84 18.73
C ARG A 62 25.89 8.60 19.12
N GLU A 63 26.30 8.51 20.38
CA GLU A 63 27.03 7.39 20.96
C GLU A 63 26.07 6.45 21.70
N TYR A 64 26.23 5.14 21.46
CA TYR A 64 25.35 4.11 21.98
C TYR A 64 26.08 3.07 22.82
N ASP A 65 25.36 2.48 23.77
CA ASP A 65 25.69 1.21 24.40
C ASP A 65 24.60 0.21 24.03
N GLY A 66 24.93 -0.70 23.11
CA GLY A 66 23.93 -1.50 22.39
C GLY A 66 22.97 -0.60 21.63
N THR A 67 21.73 -0.51 22.09
CA THR A 67 20.66 0.35 21.52
C THR A 67 20.30 1.52 22.44
N THR A 68 20.98 1.66 23.58
CA THR A 68 20.76 2.75 24.53
C THR A 68 21.62 3.94 24.14
N LEU A 69 20.99 5.07 23.80
CA LEU A 69 21.68 6.33 23.57
C LEU A 69 22.36 6.78 24.87
N ARG A 70 23.68 7.01 24.82
CA ARG A 70 24.48 7.47 25.96
C ARG A 70 24.79 8.94 25.89
N ARG A 71 25.15 9.43 24.70
CA ARG A 71 25.57 10.82 24.49
C ARG A 71 25.19 11.26 23.09
N THR A 72 24.73 12.51 22.98
CA THR A 72 24.55 13.20 21.69
C THR A 72 25.48 14.40 21.69
N GLN A 73 26.16 14.60 20.56
CA GLN A 73 27.07 15.71 20.34
C GLN A 73 26.68 16.42 19.06
N GLU A 74 26.15 17.63 19.18
CA GLU A 74 25.70 18.41 18.03
C GLU A 74 26.87 19.17 17.40
N PHE A 75 26.88 19.27 16.07
CA PHE A 75 27.85 20.10 15.36
C PHE A 75 27.51 21.58 15.54
N ASP A 76 28.53 22.39 15.80
CA ASP A 76 28.47 23.85 15.71
C ASP A 76 29.23 24.30 14.46
N GLY A 77 28.50 24.63 13.40
CA GLY A 77 29.05 24.78 12.06
C GLY A 77 29.41 23.42 11.43
N ASP A 78 30.53 23.37 10.71
CA ASP A 78 30.95 22.17 9.98
C ASP A 78 31.97 21.30 10.74
N LEU A 79 32.39 21.69 11.94
CA LEU A 79 33.41 21.00 12.72
C LEU A 79 32.87 20.63 14.11
N LEU A 80 33.09 19.39 14.54
CA LEU A 80 32.82 18.95 15.91
C LEU A 80 34.09 18.38 16.53
N SER A 81 34.56 19.00 17.61
CA SER A 81 35.71 18.52 18.39
C SER A 81 35.25 17.95 19.73
N ASP A 82 35.64 16.73 20.03
CA ASP A 82 35.34 16.07 21.31
C ASP A 82 36.52 15.25 21.82
N GLY A 83 37.29 15.87 22.72
CA GLY A 83 38.55 15.31 23.19
C GLY A 83 39.51 15.06 22.03
N PRO A 84 39.98 13.82 21.80
CA PRO A 84 40.87 13.50 20.67
C PRO A 84 40.14 13.37 19.33
N ARG A 85 38.80 13.41 19.33
CA ARG A 85 37.97 13.18 18.15
C ARG A 85 37.70 14.48 17.43
N GLN A 86 37.88 14.49 16.11
CA GLN A 86 37.58 15.64 15.26
C GLN A 86 36.74 15.15 14.09
N TRP A 87 35.49 15.61 14.01
CA TRP A 87 34.56 15.30 12.92
C TRP A 87 34.37 16.51 12.02
N GLN A 88 34.24 16.26 10.73
CA GLN A 88 34.06 17.28 9.70
C GLN A 88 32.82 16.98 8.86
N LEU A 89 31.97 18.00 8.66
CA LEU A 89 30.85 17.96 7.73
C LEU A 89 31.22 18.60 6.40
N LYS A 90 30.62 18.08 5.33
CA LYS A 90 30.63 18.69 4.01
C LYS A 90 29.23 18.62 3.42
N TRP A 91 28.74 19.77 2.98
CA TRP A 91 27.41 19.92 2.39
C TRP A 91 27.51 20.08 0.87
N ASN A 92 26.64 19.39 0.16
CA ASN A 92 26.32 19.69 -1.23
C ASN A 92 24.80 19.90 -1.32
N THR A 93 24.38 21.14 -1.53
CA THR A 93 22.98 21.54 -1.59
C THR A 93 22.64 22.03 -2.98
N ARG A 94 21.46 21.66 -3.47
CA ARG A 94 20.89 22.19 -4.72
C ARG A 94 19.38 22.23 -4.66
N ARG A 95 18.76 23.05 -5.51
CA ARG A 95 17.31 23.02 -5.71
C ARG A 95 16.91 21.77 -6.48
N VAL A 96 15.79 21.16 -6.10
CA VAL A 96 15.13 20.13 -6.90
C VAL A 96 14.59 20.81 -8.19
N PRO A 97 14.77 20.21 -9.38
CA PRO A 97 14.39 20.84 -10.66
C PRO A 97 12.96 21.39 -10.73
N ASP A 98 12.01 20.78 -10.02
CA ASP A 98 10.60 21.19 -9.99
C ASP A 98 10.30 22.34 -8.99
N GLY A 99 11.33 22.97 -8.43
CA GLY A 99 11.26 24.28 -7.74
C GLY A 99 10.80 24.28 -6.29
N HIS A 100 10.13 23.23 -5.80
CA HIS A 100 9.50 23.22 -4.46
C HIS A 100 10.31 22.53 -3.35
N GLY A 101 11.53 22.08 -3.63
CA GLY A 101 12.34 21.36 -2.65
C GLY A 101 13.83 21.59 -2.77
N TRP A 102 14.54 21.05 -1.79
CA TRP A 102 15.99 21.05 -1.68
C TRP A 102 16.50 19.63 -1.72
N GLU A 103 17.55 19.37 -2.49
CA GLU A 103 18.34 18.16 -2.39
C GLU A 103 19.65 18.47 -1.68
N VAL A 104 19.99 17.63 -0.71
CA VAL A 104 21.19 17.75 0.10
C VAL A 104 21.92 16.41 0.14
N THR A 105 23.23 16.45 -0.11
CA THR A 105 24.15 15.37 0.28
C THR A 105 25.04 15.89 1.40
N LEU A 106 24.86 15.32 2.59
CA LEU A 106 25.72 15.57 3.73
C LEU A 106 26.75 14.45 3.85
N THR A 107 28.03 14.79 3.86
CA THR A 107 29.12 13.85 4.17
C THR A 107 29.71 14.20 5.54
N CYS A 108 29.77 13.22 6.44
CA CYS A 108 30.42 13.34 7.74
C CYS A 108 31.65 12.43 7.79
N THR A 109 32.80 12.99 8.14
CA THR A 109 34.10 12.30 8.20
C THR A 109 34.69 12.42 9.60
N LEU A 110 35.18 11.31 10.17
CA LEU A 110 36.04 11.35 11.35
C LEU A 110 37.47 11.65 10.90
N GLU A 111 37.97 12.86 11.10
CA GLU A 111 39.32 13.25 10.66
C GLU A 111 40.42 12.78 11.63
N LYS A 112 40.14 12.81 12.94
CA LYS A 112 41.08 12.41 14.00
C LYS A 112 40.39 11.65 15.11
N GLY A 113 41.15 10.79 15.79
CA GLY A 113 40.67 9.96 16.88
C GLY A 113 39.93 8.72 16.41
N GLU A 114 39.38 7.97 17.35
CA GLU A 114 38.56 6.78 17.10
C GLU A 114 37.22 6.95 17.82
N ALA A 115 36.15 6.44 17.26
CA ALA A 115 34.83 6.47 17.88
C ALA A 115 34.13 5.12 17.71
N GLU A 116 33.79 4.49 18.82
CA GLU A 116 33.02 3.25 18.81
C GLU A 116 31.54 3.52 18.99
N GLN A 117 30.70 2.60 18.50
CA GLN A 117 29.25 2.64 18.67
C GLN A 117 28.64 4.03 18.42
N SER A 118 29.07 4.68 17.34
CA SER A 118 28.67 6.03 16.98
C SER A 118 27.87 6.05 15.68
N ALA A 119 26.74 6.76 15.67
CA ALA A 119 25.90 6.99 14.50
C ALA A 119 25.79 8.49 14.20
N ILE A 120 25.65 8.84 12.93
CA ILE A 120 25.37 10.21 12.50
C ILE A 120 23.85 10.39 12.45
N SER A 121 23.33 11.48 13.00
CA SER A 121 21.91 11.84 12.95
C SER A 121 21.71 13.18 12.26
N LEU A 122 20.73 13.23 11.36
CA LEU A 122 20.14 14.42 10.79
C LEU A 122 18.81 14.67 11.49
N ASP A 123 18.70 15.76 12.23
CA ASP A 123 17.58 16.03 13.12
C ASP A 123 16.82 17.27 12.65
N PHE A 124 15.51 17.13 12.44
CA PHE A 124 14.59 18.20 12.07
C PHE A 124 13.63 18.47 13.24
N PRO A 125 14.04 19.29 14.23
CA PRO A 125 13.13 19.70 15.30
C PRO A 125 12.16 20.76 14.77
N PHE A 126 10.90 20.62 15.17
CA PHE A 126 9.81 21.56 14.91
C PHE A 126 9.23 22.02 16.25
N GLU A 127 9.31 23.33 16.50
CA GLU A 127 8.68 23.96 17.66
C GLU A 127 7.21 24.32 17.37
N SER A 128 6.46 24.69 18.41
CA SER A 128 5.03 25.06 18.27
C SER A 128 4.16 23.94 17.67
N TRP A 129 4.57 22.70 17.93
CA TRP A 129 3.95 21.47 17.46
C TRP A 129 2.59 21.22 18.11
N GLU A 130 1.71 20.51 17.39
CA GLU A 130 0.40 20.11 17.87
C GLU A 130 0.16 18.63 17.50
N THR A 131 -0.42 17.85 18.42
CA THR A 131 -0.75 16.44 18.17
C THR A 131 -1.80 16.24 17.07
N ALA A 132 -2.49 17.32 16.68
CA ALA A 132 -3.41 17.39 15.54
C ALA A 132 -2.69 17.40 14.17
N ASN A 133 -1.35 17.57 14.14
CA ASN A 133 -0.58 17.44 12.91
C ASN A 133 -0.69 16.00 12.37
N TYR A 134 -1.07 15.86 11.10
CA TYR A 134 -1.15 14.55 10.45
C TYR A 134 0.27 14.10 10.10
N VAL A 135 0.77 13.06 10.76
CA VAL A 135 2.10 12.47 10.48
C VAL A 135 1.94 11.22 9.61
N MET A 136 2.73 11.13 8.54
CA MET A 136 2.74 9.96 7.64
C MET A 136 4.17 9.45 7.38
N ILE A 137 4.33 8.14 7.49
CA ILE A 137 5.47 7.34 7.00
C ILE A 137 4.89 6.26 6.09
N PRO A 138 5.15 6.31 4.76
CA PRO A 138 4.47 5.48 3.77
C PRO A 138 4.52 3.97 4.09
N GLY A 139 3.36 3.34 4.06
CA GLY A 139 3.19 1.90 4.28
C GLY A 139 3.05 1.48 5.75
N ILE A 140 3.16 2.40 6.72
CA ILE A 140 3.22 2.00 8.13
C ILE A 140 2.61 3.00 9.13
N ILE A 141 2.83 4.31 8.97
CA ILE A 141 2.28 5.34 9.86
C ILE A 141 1.34 6.23 9.08
N TYR A 142 0.10 6.35 9.56
CA TYR A 142 -0.87 7.31 9.05
C TYR A 142 -1.54 8.04 10.22
N ASN A 143 -1.51 9.38 10.19
CA ASN A 143 -1.93 10.24 11.29
C ASN A 143 -1.22 9.90 12.63
N GLY A 144 0.07 9.56 12.55
CA GLY A 144 0.86 9.12 13.70
C GLY A 144 0.40 7.80 14.34
N ASN A 145 -0.56 7.08 13.74
CA ASN A 145 -1.23 5.92 14.32
C ASN A 145 -1.77 6.17 15.75
N ARG A 146 -2.24 7.39 16.03
CA ARG A 146 -2.77 7.79 17.35
C ARG A 146 -4.17 7.23 17.62
N TYR A 147 -4.26 5.92 17.68
CA TYR A 147 -5.50 5.19 17.87
C TYR A 147 -5.40 4.27 19.07
N ARG A 148 -6.54 3.76 19.54
CA ARG A 148 -6.54 2.72 20.56
C ARG A 148 -5.80 1.52 19.97
N ALA A 149 -4.84 0.98 20.72
CA ALA A 149 -4.10 -0.21 20.33
C ALA A 149 -4.54 -1.42 21.16
N ILE A 150 -4.64 -2.59 20.54
CA ILE A 150 -4.97 -3.86 21.21
C ILE A 150 -3.98 -4.96 20.86
N GLY A 151 -3.95 -5.97 21.73
CA GLY A 151 -3.15 -7.17 21.53
C GLY A 151 -1.64 -6.96 21.67
N ASN A 152 -0.92 -8.06 21.45
CA ASN A 152 0.54 -8.08 21.35
C ASN A 152 0.95 -9.26 20.45
N GLY A 153 0.43 -9.25 19.22
CA GLY A 153 0.64 -10.31 18.24
C GLY A 153 -0.29 -10.16 17.02
N TYR A 154 -0.20 -11.16 16.14
CA TYR A 154 -0.93 -11.22 14.88
C TYR A 154 -2.43 -11.47 15.10
N ASN A 155 -3.28 -10.72 14.39
CA ASN A 155 -4.74 -10.80 14.42
C ASN A 155 -5.32 -10.92 15.85
N PRO A 156 -5.13 -9.91 16.73
CA PRO A 156 -5.52 -10.04 18.12
C PRO A 156 -7.03 -10.14 18.30
N ASP A 157 -7.46 -10.83 19.35
CA ASP A 157 -8.86 -10.88 19.75
C ASP A 157 -9.40 -9.48 20.07
N TYR A 158 -10.64 -9.23 19.66
CA TYR A 158 -11.30 -7.98 19.98
C TYR A 158 -11.91 -8.02 21.38
N PRO A 159 -11.70 -6.99 22.21
CA PRO A 159 -12.38 -6.88 23.49
C PRO A 159 -13.89 -6.70 23.29
N ALA A 160 -14.67 -7.14 24.27
CA ALA A 160 -16.14 -7.16 24.21
C ALA A 160 -16.75 -5.78 23.89
N ASP A 161 -16.11 -4.69 24.30
CA ASP A 161 -16.62 -3.33 24.11
C ASP A 161 -16.59 -2.83 22.65
N MET A 162 -15.89 -3.54 21.75
CA MET A 162 -15.91 -3.26 20.32
C MET A 162 -17.17 -3.80 19.62
N TYR A 163 -17.83 -4.79 20.21
CA TYR A 163 -18.95 -5.47 19.57
C TYR A 163 -20.28 -4.75 19.82
N TYR A 164 -21.09 -4.63 18.77
CA TYR A 164 -22.40 -3.98 18.76
C TYR A 164 -22.41 -2.57 19.37
N ASN A 165 -21.27 -1.87 19.25
CA ASN A 165 -21.05 -0.55 19.80
C ASN A 165 -20.79 0.47 18.67
N PRO A 166 -21.80 1.27 18.27
CA PRO A 166 -21.62 2.33 17.27
C PRO A 166 -20.63 3.43 17.67
N GLN A 167 -20.28 3.52 18.95
CA GLN A 167 -19.33 4.49 19.50
C GLN A 167 -17.93 3.89 19.70
N THR A 168 -17.67 2.68 19.18
CA THR A 168 -16.35 2.06 19.31
C THR A 168 -15.28 2.98 18.71
N PRO A 169 -14.20 3.31 19.46
CA PRO A 169 -13.12 4.08 18.90
C PRO A 169 -12.40 3.25 17.84
N LEU A 170 -11.79 3.94 16.88
CA LEU A 170 -10.91 3.30 15.90
C LEU A 170 -9.79 2.57 16.65
N THR A 171 -9.66 1.28 16.37
CA THR A 171 -8.82 0.36 17.16
C THR A 171 -7.91 -0.45 16.26
N ILE A 172 -6.59 -0.23 16.40
CA ILE A 172 -5.54 -0.86 15.61
C ILE A 172 -4.79 -1.92 16.42
N SER A 173 -4.02 -2.77 15.76
CA SER A 173 -3.09 -3.67 16.45
C SER A 173 -1.91 -2.89 17.05
N ASN A 174 -1.14 -3.50 17.96
CA ASN A 174 0.01 -2.89 18.63
C ASN A 174 1.19 -2.64 17.67
N ASN A 175 1.05 -1.60 16.85
CA ASN A 175 1.99 -1.16 15.83
C ASN A 175 2.76 0.11 16.27
N PRO A 176 3.87 0.45 15.58
CA PRO A 176 4.55 1.74 15.78
C PRO A 176 3.56 2.90 15.73
N ARG A 177 3.59 3.77 16.74
CA ARG A 177 2.66 4.88 16.89
C ARG A 177 3.22 5.98 17.78
N LEU A 178 2.74 7.19 17.58
CA LEU A 178 2.85 8.26 18.56
C LEU A 178 1.84 8.01 19.69
N ALA A 179 2.17 8.45 20.90
CA ALA A 179 1.36 8.16 22.07
C ALA A 179 0.02 8.91 22.02
N VAL A 180 -1.06 8.22 22.39
CA VAL A 180 -2.37 8.81 22.67
C VAL A 180 -2.39 9.39 24.08
N ASP A 181 -1.78 8.69 25.03
CA ASP A 181 -1.62 9.15 26.41
C ASP A 181 -0.49 10.19 26.50
N ALA A 182 -0.78 11.36 27.07
CA ALA A 182 0.19 12.42 27.30
C ALA A 182 1.29 12.01 28.29
N ALA A 183 1.02 11.07 29.20
CA ALA A 183 1.98 10.58 30.19
C ALA A 183 2.97 9.55 29.61
N ALA A 184 2.66 8.95 28.45
CA ALA A 184 3.52 7.96 27.82
C ALA A 184 4.58 8.63 26.91
N PRO A 185 5.78 8.06 26.76
CA PRO A 185 6.72 8.50 25.73
C PRO A 185 6.09 8.39 24.33
N SER A 186 6.18 9.46 23.53
CA SER A 186 5.62 9.49 22.17
C SER A 186 6.75 9.41 21.16
N ARG A 187 7.00 8.20 20.66
CA ARG A 187 8.14 7.92 19.79
C ARG A 187 7.85 6.81 18.80
N ILE A 188 8.29 7.01 17.57
CA ILE A 188 8.37 6.03 16.50
C ILE A 188 9.84 5.82 16.14
N GLU A 189 10.26 4.57 16.01
CA GLU A 189 11.57 4.20 15.48
C GLU A 189 11.41 3.14 14.40
N LEU A 190 11.89 3.43 13.20
CA LEU A 190 11.80 2.57 12.03
C LEU A 190 13.14 2.53 11.32
N ALA A 191 13.29 1.56 10.43
CA ALA A 191 14.33 1.55 9.43
C ALA A 191 13.69 1.88 8.07
N THR A 192 14.44 2.48 7.18
CA THR A 192 14.01 2.85 5.82
C THR A 192 13.43 1.69 5.01
N PHE A 193 13.98 0.48 5.15
CA PHE A 193 13.48 -0.73 4.47
C PHE A 193 12.09 -1.22 4.97
N SER A 194 11.58 -0.62 6.06
CA SER A 194 10.26 -0.90 6.62
C SER A 194 9.18 0.04 6.08
N THR A 195 9.43 0.68 4.94
CA THR A 195 8.55 1.72 4.36
C THR A 195 8.38 1.52 2.85
N ALA A 196 7.25 1.99 2.32
CA ALA A 196 6.96 1.98 0.88
C ALA A 196 7.82 2.97 0.09
N ALA A 197 8.20 4.07 0.73
CA ALA A 197 9.22 5.00 0.26
C ALA A 197 9.98 5.50 1.50
N PRO A 198 11.33 5.59 1.49
CA PRO A 198 12.09 6.06 2.64
C PRO A 198 11.83 7.56 2.84
N ALA A 199 10.77 7.86 3.58
CA ALA A 199 10.21 9.19 3.67
C ALA A 199 9.49 9.39 5.01
N MET A 200 9.47 10.62 5.47
CA MET A 200 8.62 11.07 6.57
C MET A 200 7.93 12.36 6.15
N SER A 201 6.73 12.59 6.64
CA SER A 201 5.97 13.78 6.30
C SER A 201 5.00 14.17 7.40
N PHE A 202 4.63 15.45 7.41
CA PHE A 202 3.45 15.88 8.14
C PHE A 202 2.69 17.01 7.45
N PHE A 203 1.43 17.16 7.83
CA PHE A 203 0.61 18.33 7.57
C PHE A 203 0.35 19.07 8.88
N SER A 204 0.57 20.39 8.90
CA SER A 204 0.16 21.24 10.02
C SER A 204 -1.08 22.06 9.66
N PRO A 205 -2.25 21.78 10.28
CA PRO A 205 -3.45 22.60 10.11
C PRO A 205 -3.26 24.04 10.56
N LYS A 206 -2.52 24.24 11.66
CA LYS A 206 -2.20 25.56 12.24
C LYS A 206 -1.47 26.46 11.26
N PHE A 207 -0.43 25.92 10.60
CA PHE A 207 0.38 26.70 9.67
C PHE A 207 -0.14 26.63 8.23
N LYS A 208 -1.07 25.71 7.91
CA LYS A 208 -1.52 25.38 6.54
C LYS A 208 -0.37 25.02 5.62
N LYS A 209 0.54 24.19 6.14
CA LYS A 209 1.78 23.81 5.47
C LYS A 209 1.97 22.30 5.55
N GLY A 210 2.45 21.73 4.45
CA GLY A 210 2.96 20.36 4.37
C GLY A 210 4.48 20.34 4.40
N TRP A 211 5.03 19.29 4.99
CA TRP A 211 6.46 19.00 4.99
C TRP A 211 6.70 17.54 4.60
N ILE A 212 7.67 17.30 3.71
CA ILE A 212 8.10 15.96 3.31
C ILE A 212 9.62 15.93 3.30
N VAL A 213 10.21 14.89 3.89
CA VAL A 213 11.60 14.50 3.68
C VAL A 213 11.67 13.14 3.00
N LEU A 214 12.52 13.01 1.98
CA LEU A 214 12.87 11.75 1.33
C LEU A 214 14.35 11.45 1.62
N THR A 215 14.72 10.19 1.79
CA THR A 215 16.12 9.74 1.94
C THR A 215 16.39 8.51 1.07
N GLU A 216 17.65 8.20 0.82
CA GLU A 216 18.03 6.90 0.28
C GLU A 216 17.76 5.80 1.33
N GLN A 217 17.60 4.53 0.90
CA GLN A 217 17.38 3.43 1.84
C GLN A 217 18.54 3.29 2.83
N GLY A 218 19.79 3.44 2.39
CA GLY A 218 20.91 3.25 3.27
C GLY A 218 22.16 3.93 2.78
N THR A 219 23.19 3.85 3.62
CA THR A 219 24.53 4.37 3.36
C THR A 219 25.51 3.20 3.29
N ARG A 220 26.82 3.48 3.22
CA ARG A 220 27.85 2.43 3.40
C ARG A 220 27.76 1.70 4.74
N LEU A 221 27.07 2.27 5.74
CA LEU A 221 26.88 1.69 7.08
C LEU A 221 25.63 0.80 7.17
N GLY A 222 24.89 0.61 6.06
CA GLY A 222 23.63 -0.14 6.03
C GLY A 222 22.41 0.76 5.99
N ASN A 223 21.24 0.18 6.30
CA ASN A 223 19.96 0.90 6.30
C ASN A 223 19.97 2.09 7.27
N SER A 224 19.36 3.19 6.86
CA SER A 224 19.17 4.36 7.70
C SER A 224 17.99 4.20 8.67
N GLY A 225 18.06 4.87 9.81
CA GLY A 225 16.95 4.97 10.76
C GLY A 225 16.01 6.12 10.39
N LEU A 226 14.73 5.95 10.69
CA LEU A 226 13.71 6.99 10.61
C LEU A 226 13.03 7.07 11.99
N SER A 227 13.09 8.22 12.65
CA SER A 227 12.42 8.40 13.94
C SER A 227 11.58 9.66 14.01
N VAL A 228 10.50 9.58 14.78
CA VAL A 228 9.65 10.72 15.13
C VAL A 228 9.48 10.69 16.64
N GLU A 229 9.88 11.75 17.33
CA GLU A 229 9.79 11.85 18.79
C GLU A 229 9.17 13.19 19.18
N GLU A 230 8.15 13.16 20.03
CA GLU A 230 7.55 14.37 20.58
C GLU A 230 8.10 14.64 21.98
N SER A 231 8.24 15.92 22.30
CA SER A 231 8.57 16.32 23.67
C SER A 231 7.50 15.87 24.66
N ALA A 232 7.87 15.80 25.94
CA ALA A 232 6.93 15.44 27.01
C ALA A 232 5.69 16.37 27.04
N SER A 233 5.86 17.67 26.72
CA SER A 233 4.75 18.63 26.63
C SER A 233 3.96 18.56 25.33
N ARG A 234 4.45 17.84 24.31
CA ARG A 234 3.90 17.78 22.94
C ARG A 234 3.91 19.12 22.19
N GLU A 235 4.68 20.09 22.67
CA GLU A 235 4.84 21.40 22.04
C GLU A 235 5.96 21.45 21.01
N SER A 236 6.76 20.37 20.92
CA SER A 236 7.76 20.19 19.88
C SER A 236 7.84 18.73 19.43
N CYS A 237 8.30 18.53 18.19
CA CYS A 237 8.52 17.21 17.61
C CYS A 237 9.79 17.19 16.76
N GLU A 238 10.60 16.16 16.91
CA GLU A 238 11.80 15.92 16.11
C GLU A 238 11.58 14.76 15.14
N PHE A 239 11.88 15.00 13.86
CA PHE A 239 12.01 13.96 12.84
C PHE A 239 13.49 13.72 12.59
N SER A 240 13.97 12.49 12.61
CA SER A 240 15.40 12.19 12.40
C SER A 240 15.66 11.13 11.33
N ILE A 241 16.76 11.31 10.60
CA ILE A 241 17.38 10.29 9.75
C ILE A 241 18.74 9.94 10.36
N SER A 242 18.97 8.66 10.69
CA SER A 242 20.24 8.21 11.25
C SER A 242 21.02 7.31 10.29
N ALA A 243 22.34 7.30 10.40
CA ALA A 243 23.23 6.36 9.70
C ALA A 243 24.25 5.74 10.68
N PRO A 244 24.17 4.43 10.96
CA PRO A 244 23.11 3.48 10.56
C PRO A 244 21.82 3.65 11.39
N VAL A 245 20.83 2.80 11.15
CA VAL A 245 19.68 2.62 12.05
C VAL A 245 20.10 2.03 13.40
N VAL A 246 19.59 2.60 14.49
CA VAL A 246 19.72 2.05 15.86
C VAL A 246 18.39 2.20 16.59
N ARG A 247 17.53 1.18 16.53
CA ARG A 247 16.23 1.17 17.21
C ARG A 247 16.35 0.52 18.59
N ARG A 248 15.48 0.88 19.55
CA ARG A 248 15.35 0.15 20.82
C ARG A 248 14.56 -1.14 20.65
N GLN A 249 13.48 -1.06 19.86
CA GLN A 249 12.59 -2.17 19.56
C GLN A 249 12.38 -2.31 18.06
N VAL A 250 12.19 -3.55 17.61
CA VAL A 250 11.78 -3.86 16.25
C VAL A 250 10.33 -4.29 16.26
N ALA A 251 9.53 -3.67 15.40
CA ALA A 251 8.13 -4.02 15.24
C ALA A 251 7.99 -5.32 14.43
N GLY A 252 7.23 -6.29 14.95
CA GLY A 252 6.77 -7.46 14.21
C GLY A 252 5.36 -7.24 13.67
N PHE A 253 4.54 -8.29 13.67
CA PHE A 253 3.16 -8.25 13.18
C PHE A 253 2.19 -8.01 14.34
N GLY A 254 2.08 -6.74 14.77
CA GLY A 254 1.24 -6.35 15.91
C GLY A 254 1.91 -6.54 17.28
N ASP A 255 3.24 -6.65 17.30
CA ASP A 255 4.06 -6.81 18.49
C ASP A 255 5.43 -6.12 18.34
N PHE A 256 6.24 -6.19 19.40
CA PHE A 256 7.60 -5.66 19.43
C PHE A 256 8.55 -6.65 20.06
N ARG A 257 9.79 -6.66 19.57
CA ARG A 257 10.92 -7.39 20.16
C ARG A 257 12.11 -6.47 20.38
N THR A 258 13.00 -6.87 21.28
CA THR A 258 14.26 -6.15 21.52
C THR A 258 15.08 -6.10 20.25
N SER A 259 15.63 -4.92 19.94
CA SER A 259 16.50 -4.73 18.79
C SER A 259 17.93 -5.19 19.07
N ASP A 260 18.55 -5.78 18.05
CA ASP A 260 19.96 -6.12 17.98
C ASP A 260 20.73 -5.14 17.07
N ASP A 261 20.14 -3.99 16.71
CA ASP A 261 20.83 -2.95 15.95
C ASP A 261 22.07 -2.44 16.71
N ARG A 262 23.07 -1.98 15.95
CA ARG A 262 24.35 -1.49 16.48
C ARG A 262 24.80 -0.28 15.70
N ALA A 263 25.35 0.69 16.42
CA ALA A 263 26.06 1.81 15.82
C ALA A 263 27.46 1.37 15.35
N SER A 264 28.06 2.14 14.44
CA SER A 264 29.33 1.77 13.79
C SER A 264 30.55 2.18 14.62
N SER A 265 31.66 1.49 14.41
CA SER A 265 32.99 1.97 14.83
C SER A 265 33.64 2.75 13.69
N TRP A 266 34.44 3.75 14.05
CA TRP A 266 35.03 4.72 13.14
C TRP A 266 36.52 4.88 13.41
N ALA A 267 37.30 4.84 12.33
CA ALA A 267 38.73 5.17 12.31
C ALA A 267 38.95 6.54 11.61
N PRO A 268 40.13 7.17 11.80
CA PRO A 268 40.48 8.37 11.05
C PRO A 268 40.37 8.16 9.53
N GLY A 269 39.67 9.06 8.86
CA GLY A 269 39.39 9.02 7.42
C GLY A 269 38.06 8.35 7.04
N ASP A 270 37.40 7.65 7.96
CA ASP A 270 36.08 7.06 7.70
C ASP A 270 35.04 8.15 7.46
N ALA A 271 34.24 8.01 6.39
CA ALA A 271 33.25 9.01 6.00
C ALA A 271 31.92 8.39 5.57
N VAL A 272 30.78 8.84 6.08
CA VAL A 272 29.44 8.43 5.62
C VAL A 272 28.76 9.58 4.90
N SER A 273 27.98 9.28 3.86
CA SER A 273 27.14 10.29 3.19
C SER A 273 25.67 9.93 3.34
N ILE A 274 24.84 10.91 3.69
CA ILE A 274 23.39 10.81 3.69
C ILE A 274 22.84 11.79 2.67
N ARG A 275 22.10 11.28 1.68
CA ARG A 275 21.44 12.08 0.65
C ARG A 275 19.94 12.10 0.90
N PHE A 276 19.37 13.31 0.93
CA PHE A 276 17.97 13.52 1.22
C PHE A 276 17.39 14.70 0.42
N GLN A 277 16.07 14.70 0.27
CA GLN A 277 15.31 15.84 -0.27
C GLN A 277 14.30 16.34 0.75
N VAL A 278 14.14 17.66 0.87
CA VAL A 278 13.17 18.30 1.78
C VAL A 278 12.25 19.21 0.99
N PHE A 279 10.96 19.12 1.27
CA PHE A 279 9.90 19.94 0.68
C PHE A 279 9.11 20.63 1.79
N THR A 280 8.83 21.91 1.60
CA THR A 280 7.91 22.69 2.44
C THR A 280 6.99 23.46 1.50
N PHE A 281 5.68 23.32 1.68
CA PHE A 281 4.69 23.80 0.71
C PHE A 281 3.37 24.15 1.39
N ASP A 282 2.58 25.00 0.75
CA ASP A 282 1.22 25.32 1.21
C ASP A 282 0.31 24.10 1.06
N ALA A 283 -0.48 23.84 2.09
CA ALA A 283 -1.45 22.75 2.11
C ALA A 283 -2.69 23.18 2.89
N ASP A 284 -3.86 22.99 2.31
CA ASP A 284 -5.15 23.28 2.97
C ASP A 284 -5.77 22.04 3.63
N GLY A 285 -5.09 20.90 3.57
CA GLY A 285 -5.54 19.64 4.16
C GLY A 285 -4.66 18.46 3.79
N ILE A 286 -4.95 17.31 4.42
CA ILE A 286 -4.28 16.03 4.16
C ILE A 286 -4.28 15.65 2.66
N PRO A 287 -5.37 15.86 1.88
CA PRO A 287 -5.36 15.56 0.44
C PRO A 287 -4.24 16.23 -0.37
N THR A 288 -3.80 17.43 0.03
CA THR A 288 -2.71 18.13 -0.66
C THR A 288 -1.37 17.47 -0.35
N VAL A 289 -1.16 17.02 0.90
CA VAL A 289 0.07 16.29 1.28
C VAL A 289 0.17 14.93 0.61
N LEU A 290 -0.94 14.18 0.54
CA LEU A 290 -0.98 12.90 -0.17
C LEU A 290 -0.62 13.06 -1.65
N GLN A 291 -1.24 14.02 -2.35
CA GLN A 291 -0.94 14.28 -3.76
C GLN A 291 0.49 14.74 -3.96
N LYS A 292 0.99 15.66 -3.11
CA LYS A 292 2.38 16.11 -3.18
C LYS A 292 3.35 14.95 -2.95
N PHE A 293 3.06 14.05 -2.02
CA PHE A 293 3.85 12.84 -1.81
C PHE A 293 3.88 11.97 -3.07
N MET A 294 2.73 11.71 -3.71
CA MET A 294 2.70 10.94 -4.96
C MET A 294 3.57 11.57 -6.05
N ASP A 295 3.56 12.90 -6.16
CA ASP A 295 4.36 13.63 -7.16
C ASP A 295 5.87 13.52 -6.90
N VAL A 296 6.30 13.47 -5.63
CA VAL A 296 7.74 13.50 -5.27
C VAL A 296 8.30 12.15 -4.81
N ARG A 297 7.50 11.11 -4.56
CA ARG A 297 7.96 9.85 -3.93
C ARG A 297 9.13 9.15 -4.63
N LYS A 298 9.37 9.46 -5.91
CA LYS A 298 10.50 8.95 -6.71
C LYS A 298 11.58 10.00 -7.03
N SER A 299 11.42 11.27 -6.65
CA SER A 299 12.30 12.35 -7.11
C SER A 299 13.75 12.23 -6.62
N LEU A 300 13.99 11.50 -5.53
CA LEU A 300 15.34 11.24 -5.02
C LEU A 300 16.00 10.03 -5.70
N THR A 301 15.26 8.93 -5.88
CA THR A 301 15.74 7.67 -6.46
C THR A 301 15.72 7.66 -7.99
N GLY A 302 14.97 8.57 -8.60
CA GLY A 302 14.70 8.62 -10.02
C GLY A 302 13.61 7.64 -10.48
N PRO A 303 13.29 7.66 -11.79
CA PRO A 303 12.39 6.69 -12.40
C PRO A 303 12.87 5.24 -12.15
N THR A 304 11.90 4.36 -11.95
CA THR A 304 12.13 2.93 -11.89
C THR A 304 12.52 2.42 -13.28
N ALA A 305 13.51 1.53 -13.33
CA ALA A 305 13.82 0.76 -14.52
C ALA A 305 13.26 -0.65 -14.28
N PRO A 306 12.08 -1.03 -14.80
CA PRO A 306 11.59 -2.39 -14.68
C PRO A 306 12.40 -3.39 -15.52
N ARG A 307 12.21 -4.70 -15.28
CA ARG A 307 12.79 -5.78 -16.11
C ARG A 307 11.69 -6.52 -16.84
N ASN A 308 11.86 -6.69 -18.14
CA ASN A 308 10.98 -7.56 -18.94
C ASN A 308 11.38 -9.02 -18.69
N LEU A 309 10.64 -9.72 -17.81
CA LEU A 309 10.94 -11.09 -17.38
C LEU A 309 9.94 -12.11 -17.93
N LEU A 310 8.65 -11.78 -17.86
CA LEU A 310 7.56 -12.72 -18.14
C LEU A 310 6.42 -11.98 -18.83
N PRO A 311 6.14 -12.23 -20.13
CA PRO A 311 4.99 -11.65 -20.79
C PRO A 311 3.69 -11.98 -20.06
N MET A 312 2.77 -11.01 -20.00
CA MET A 312 1.49 -11.12 -19.31
C MET A 312 0.65 -12.28 -19.83
N SER A 313 0.71 -12.56 -21.13
CA SER A 313 0.04 -13.73 -21.70
C SER A 313 0.55 -15.05 -21.13
N LYS A 314 1.87 -15.17 -20.91
CA LYS A 314 2.47 -16.39 -20.37
C LYS A 314 2.16 -16.53 -18.88
N LEU A 315 2.15 -15.41 -18.15
CA LEU A 315 1.70 -15.36 -16.77
C LEU A 315 0.24 -15.83 -16.66
N ALA A 316 -0.67 -15.30 -17.49
CA ALA A 316 -2.08 -15.68 -17.50
C ALA A 316 -2.29 -17.16 -17.84
N GLU A 317 -1.56 -17.68 -18.83
CA GLU A 317 -1.58 -19.11 -19.18
C GLU A 317 -1.25 -19.97 -17.94
N LEU A 318 -0.14 -19.69 -17.27
CA LEU A 318 0.30 -20.49 -16.12
C LEU A 318 -0.62 -20.34 -14.90
N GLY A 319 -1.06 -19.11 -14.59
CA GLY A 319 -1.97 -18.85 -13.48
C GLY A 319 -3.33 -19.54 -13.66
N THR A 320 -3.88 -19.53 -14.88
CA THR A 320 -5.13 -20.24 -15.17
C THR A 320 -4.95 -21.75 -15.17
N ASP A 321 -3.81 -22.29 -15.61
CA ASP A 321 -3.48 -23.72 -15.50
C ASP A 321 -3.40 -24.18 -14.05
N ILE A 322 -2.77 -23.39 -13.17
CA ILE A 322 -2.75 -23.67 -11.74
C ILE A 322 -4.18 -23.66 -11.18
N CYS A 323 -4.99 -22.66 -11.53
CA CYS A 323 -6.37 -22.55 -11.10
C CYS A 323 -7.23 -23.75 -11.56
N ARG A 324 -7.09 -24.22 -12.81
CA ARG A 324 -7.77 -25.44 -13.30
C ARG A 324 -7.52 -26.66 -12.41
N GLY A 325 -6.29 -26.78 -11.90
CA GLY A 325 -5.89 -27.86 -10.98
C GLY A 325 -6.45 -27.72 -9.56
N ASN A 326 -7.05 -26.59 -9.23
CA ASN A 326 -7.61 -26.31 -7.91
C ASN A 326 -9.13 -26.54 -7.83
N PHE A 327 -9.81 -26.92 -8.92
CA PHE A 327 -11.25 -27.23 -8.85
C PHE A 327 -11.49 -28.53 -8.07
N THR A 328 -12.36 -28.47 -7.05
CA THR A 328 -12.63 -29.60 -6.15
C THR A 328 -14.13 -29.78 -5.90
N GLU A 329 -14.47 -30.95 -5.36
CA GLU A 329 -15.78 -31.28 -4.84
C GLU A 329 -15.63 -31.76 -3.38
N THR A 330 -16.41 -31.16 -2.50
CA THR A 330 -16.44 -31.48 -1.06
C THR A 330 -17.90 -31.66 -0.59
N LYS A 331 -18.09 -31.92 0.71
CA LYS A 331 -19.44 -31.96 1.29
C LYS A 331 -20.12 -30.59 1.28
N ALA A 332 -19.34 -29.51 1.32
CA ALA A 332 -19.86 -28.15 1.26
C ALA A 332 -20.38 -27.79 -0.15
N GLY A 333 -19.65 -28.16 -1.20
CA GLY A 333 -20.00 -27.83 -2.58
C GLY A 333 -18.86 -28.08 -3.56
N ARG A 334 -18.99 -27.51 -4.77
CA ARG A 334 -18.02 -27.59 -5.86
C ARG A 334 -17.46 -26.18 -6.12
N TYR A 335 -16.15 -26.01 -6.04
CA TYR A 335 -15.49 -24.71 -6.10
C TYR A 335 -13.99 -24.84 -6.40
N TYR A 336 -13.36 -23.73 -6.78
CA TYR A 336 -11.91 -23.63 -6.86
C TYR A 336 -11.31 -23.37 -5.48
N LEU A 337 -10.26 -24.10 -5.13
CA LEU A 337 -9.62 -23.96 -3.82
C LEU A 337 -9.02 -22.56 -3.62
N PRO A 338 -9.37 -21.88 -2.50
CA PRO A 338 -8.95 -20.51 -2.23
C PRO A 338 -7.47 -20.42 -1.83
N GLU A 339 -6.96 -21.44 -1.17
CA GLU A 339 -5.61 -21.52 -0.59
C GLU A 339 -5.09 -22.97 -0.64
N ASN A 340 -4.00 -23.26 0.09
CA ASN A 340 -3.47 -24.62 0.23
C ASN A 340 -4.30 -25.51 1.19
N ASN A 341 -5.55 -25.13 1.47
CA ASN A 341 -6.50 -25.88 2.29
C ASN A 341 -7.81 -26.11 1.51
N ARG A 342 -8.67 -27.01 2.00
CA ARG A 342 -9.95 -27.37 1.36
C ARG A 342 -11.17 -26.65 1.93
N ASP A 343 -10.97 -25.76 2.90
CA ASP A 343 -12.05 -24.88 3.37
C ASP A 343 -12.30 -23.80 2.30
N PHE A 344 -13.54 -23.31 2.20
CA PHE A 344 -13.90 -22.28 1.22
C PHE A 344 -14.01 -20.91 1.88
N GLN A 345 -13.36 -19.93 1.27
CA GLN A 345 -13.40 -18.54 1.66
C GLN A 345 -14.05 -17.70 0.57
N LEU A 346 -15.15 -17.02 0.91
CA LEU A 346 -15.89 -16.17 -0.01
C LEU A 346 -15.43 -14.71 0.10
N GLY A 347 -14.96 -14.12 -1.00
CA GLY A 347 -14.41 -12.76 -1.02
C GLY A 347 -13.00 -12.65 -0.41
N TRP A 348 -12.46 -11.43 -0.36
CA TRP A 348 -11.08 -11.11 0.02
C TRP A 348 -10.03 -11.77 -0.89
N VAL A 349 -9.64 -13.03 -0.63
CA VAL A 349 -8.59 -13.75 -1.38
C VAL A 349 -9.12 -14.76 -2.40
N SER A 350 -10.43 -15.04 -2.39
CA SER A 350 -11.06 -16.05 -3.25
C SER A 350 -12.57 -15.85 -3.37
N GLY A 351 -13.29 -16.82 -3.94
CA GLY A 351 -14.73 -16.87 -4.08
C GLY A 351 -15.24 -15.82 -5.05
N MET A 352 -15.69 -16.25 -6.22
CA MET A 352 -16.03 -15.39 -7.36
C MET A 352 -14.82 -14.64 -7.96
N ILE A 353 -13.85 -14.16 -7.17
CA ILE A 353 -12.70 -13.42 -7.70
C ILE A 353 -11.83 -14.31 -8.59
N ASN A 354 -11.46 -15.49 -8.11
CA ASN A 354 -10.67 -16.50 -8.83
C ASN A 354 -11.44 -17.19 -9.95
N THR A 355 -12.78 -17.20 -9.93
CA THR A 355 -13.58 -17.71 -11.05
C THR A 355 -13.71 -16.71 -12.19
N TYR A 356 -13.52 -15.41 -11.94
CA TYR A 356 -13.69 -14.39 -12.98
C TYR A 356 -12.71 -14.56 -14.15
N PRO A 357 -11.39 -14.76 -13.94
CA PRO A 357 -10.49 -15.08 -15.04
C PRO A 357 -10.84 -16.40 -15.74
N MET A 358 -11.33 -17.40 -15.00
CA MET A 358 -11.72 -18.69 -15.56
C MET A 358 -12.94 -18.56 -16.47
N LEU A 359 -13.90 -17.71 -16.11
CA LEU A 359 -15.03 -17.34 -16.96
C LEU A 359 -14.56 -16.59 -18.22
N ALA A 360 -13.56 -15.71 -18.08
CA ALA A 360 -13.02 -14.92 -19.19
C ALA A 360 -12.37 -15.76 -20.29
N LEU A 361 -11.88 -16.97 -19.98
CA LEU A 361 -11.37 -17.94 -20.96
C LEU A 361 -12.41 -18.35 -22.01
N ASN A 362 -13.70 -18.19 -21.70
CA ASN A 362 -14.83 -18.58 -22.53
C ASN A 362 -14.79 -20.05 -22.98
N ASP A 363 -14.24 -20.92 -22.13
CA ASP A 363 -14.20 -22.37 -22.33
C ASP A 363 -15.45 -23.03 -21.73
N PRO A 364 -16.11 -23.98 -22.43
CA PRO A 364 -17.31 -24.64 -21.91
C PRO A 364 -17.13 -25.36 -20.57
N THR A 365 -15.98 -25.99 -20.32
CA THR A 365 -15.70 -26.69 -19.07
C THR A 365 -15.55 -25.71 -17.93
N GLU A 366 -14.74 -24.67 -18.11
CA GLU A 366 -14.54 -23.64 -17.08
C GLU A 366 -15.82 -22.84 -16.82
N ARG A 367 -16.61 -22.51 -17.84
CA ARG A 367 -17.95 -21.90 -17.64
C ARG A 367 -18.85 -22.77 -16.76
N GLY A 368 -18.84 -24.09 -16.96
CA GLY A 368 -19.58 -25.03 -16.14
C GLY A 368 -19.12 -25.02 -14.67
N ARG A 369 -17.81 -25.06 -14.44
CA ARG A 369 -17.20 -25.00 -13.10
C ARG A 369 -17.49 -23.68 -12.38
N VAL A 370 -17.41 -22.56 -13.08
CA VAL A 370 -17.82 -21.25 -12.56
C VAL A 370 -19.30 -21.28 -12.18
N SER A 371 -20.18 -21.81 -13.04
CA SER A 371 -21.60 -21.96 -12.71
C SER A 371 -21.82 -22.82 -11.46
N ASP A 372 -21.08 -23.91 -11.29
CA ASP A 372 -21.17 -24.80 -10.12
C ASP A 372 -20.80 -24.04 -8.82
N GLU A 373 -19.74 -23.23 -8.85
CA GLU A 373 -19.35 -22.42 -7.69
C GLU A 373 -20.37 -21.31 -7.40
N LEU A 374 -20.87 -20.60 -8.43
CA LEU A 374 -21.90 -19.58 -8.25
C LEU A 374 -23.19 -20.17 -7.66
N ASP A 375 -23.60 -21.36 -8.09
CA ASP A 375 -24.73 -22.09 -7.50
C ASP A 375 -24.49 -22.43 -6.04
N PHE A 376 -23.32 -22.98 -5.73
CA PHE A 376 -22.91 -23.30 -4.37
C PHE A 376 -22.96 -22.06 -3.48
N VAL A 377 -22.32 -20.95 -3.88
CA VAL A 377 -22.30 -19.71 -3.11
C VAL A 377 -23.71 -19.15 -2.91
N CYS A 378 -24.51 -19.03 -3.98
CA CYS A 378 -25.85 -18.44 -3.92
C CYS A 378 -26.85 -19.29 -3.12
N SER A 379 -26.61 -20.60 -2.99
CA SER A 379 -27.48 -21.52 -2.26
C SER A 379 -27.06 -21.80 -0.82
N ARG A 380 -25.76 -21.86 -0.52
CA ARG A 380 -25.23 -22.30 0.79
C ARG A 380 -24.67 -21.17 1.64
N MET A 381 -24.16 -20.11 1.03
CA MET A 381 -23.42 -19.07 1.74
C MET A 381 -24.27 -17.85 2.09
N LYS A 382 -25.54 -17.81 1.69
CA LYS A 382 -26.44 -16.67 1.91
C LYS A 382 -27.15 -16.77 3.27
N GLY A 383 -27.06 -15.72 4.08
CA GLY A 383 -27.85 -15.54 5.30
C GLY A 383 -29.21 -14.90 5.04
N LYS A 384 -30.11 -14.94 6.02
CA LYS A 384 -31.50 -14.44 5.87
C LYS A 384 -31.63 -12.95 5.58
N SER A 385 -30.64 -12.14 5.97
CA SER A 385 -30.64 -10.70 5.69
C SER A 385 -30.32 -10.36 4.23
N GLY A 386 -29.80 -11.31 3.45
CA GLY A 386 -29.27 -11.09 2.11
C GLY A 386 -27.74 -10.92 2.08
N PHE A 387 -27.10 -10.67 3.22
CA PHE A 387 -25.65 -10.81 3.36
C PHE A 387 -25.21 -12.27 3.31
N PHE A 388 -23.94 -12.49 3.01
CA PHE A 388 -23.29 -13.77 2.89
C PHE A 388 -22.34 -14.03 4.07
N TYR A 389 -22.23 -15.30 4.42
CA TYR A 389 -21.17 -15.83 5.28
C TYR A 389 -19.83 -15.81 4.53
N GLY A 390 -18.74 -15.58 5.26
CA GLY A 390 -17.42 -15.43 4.65
C GLY A 390 -16.58 -16.71 4.56
N THR A 391 -16.90 -17.75 5.35
CA THR A 391 -16.09 -18.98 5.43
C THR A 391 -16.96 -20.21 5.73
N ILE A 392 -16.67 -21.32 5.07
CA ILE A 392 -17.28 -22.64 5.31
C ILE A 392 -16.23 -23.75 5.20
N THR A 393 -16.27 -24.73 6.08
CA THR A 393 -15.33 -25.86 6.03
C THR A 393 -15.62 -26.80 4.87
N GLU A 394 -14.66 -27.64 4.49
CA GLU A 394 -14.92 -28.69 3.49
C GLU A 394 -16.08 -29.62 3.88
N GLY A 395 -16.34 -29.75 5.19
CA GLY A 395 -17.41 -30.53 5.80
C GLY A 395 -18.78 -29.84 5.80
N GLY A 396 -18.86 -28.55 5.46
CA GLY A 396 -20.10 -27.78 5.40
C GLY A 396 -20.43 -26.96 6.66
N GLU A 397 -19.46 -26.76 7.57
CA GLU A 397 -19.64 -25.94 8.77
C GLU A 397 -19.30 -24.47 8.49
N ILE A 398 -20.25 -23.58 8.72
CA ILE A 398 -20.03 -22.13 8.59
C ILE A 398 -19.30 -21.62 9.83
N ARG A 399 -18.24 -20.83 9.63
CA ARG A 399 -17.42 -20.27 10.72
C ARG A 399 -17.54 -18.75 10.79
N SER A 400 -17.46 -18.23 12.02
CA SER A 400 -17.34 -16.78 12.26
C SER A 400 -15.91 -16.32 11.96
N GLU A 401 -15.77 -15.16 11.33
CA GLU A 401 -14.46 -14.59 10.99
C GLU A 401 -13.84 -13.79 12.13
N LYS A 402 -14.68 -13.23 13.01
CA LYS A 402 -14.27 -12.55 14.24
C LYS A 402 -15.19 -12.99 15.38
N ALA A 403 -14.84 -14.12 15.99
CA ALA A 403 -15.64 -14.72 17.05
C ALA A 403 -15.40 -14.03 18.40
N HIS A 404 -16.43 -13.99 19.24
CA HIS A 404 -16.31 -13.62 20.64
C HIS A 404 -17.30 -14.45 21.48
N PRO A 405 -16.90 -14.98 22.66
CA PRO A 405 -17.76 -15.86 23.46
C PRO A 405 -19.13 -15.25 23.82
N ASP A 406 -19.17 -13.95 24.13
CA ASP A 406 -20.41 -13.25 24.49
C ASP A 406 -21.32 -12.95 23.29
N PHE A 407 -20.80 -13.11 22.07
CA PHE A 407 -21.47 -12.74 20.82
C PHE A 407 -21.44 -13.91 19.83
N PRO A 408 -22.19 -15.00 20.12
CA PRO A 408 -22.06 -16.28 19.41
C PRO A 408 -22.65 -16.29 17.99
N ALA A 409 -23.35 -15.22 17.58
CA ALA A 409 -23.84 -15.10 16.21
C ALA A 409 -22.65 -15.12 15.23
N VAL A 410 -22.78 -15.87 14.13
CA VAL A 410 -21.75 -15.93 13.10
C VAL A 410 -21.60 -14.55 12.46
N GLN A 411 -20.37 -14.06 12.42
CA GLN A 411 -20.02 -12.77 11.86
C GLN A 411 -19.26 -12.98 10.56
N ALA A 412 -19.58 -12.14 9.57
CA ALA A 412 -18.87 -12.09 8.29
C ALA A 412 -18.31 -10.70 8.05
N MET A 413 -17.17 -10.65 7.38
CA MET A 413 -16.50 -9.41 7.04
C MET A 413 -17.29 -8.64 5.98
N VAL A 414 -17.40 -7.33 6.17
CA VAL A 414 -18.10 -6.45 5.24
C VAL A 414 -17.36 -6.37 3.89
N ARG A 415 -16.02 -6.38 3.91
CA ARG A 415 -15.17 -6.45 2.71
C ARG A 415 -15.60 -7.58 1.78
N LYS A 416 -15.66 -8.80 2.32
CA LYS A 416 -16.04 -9.99 1.57
C LYS A 416 -17.41 -9.87 0.91
N ASN A 417 -18.38 -9.30 1.61
CA ASN A 417 -19.71 -9.04 1.06
C ASN A 417 -19.69 -7.98 -0.05
N GLY A 418 -18.83 -6.95 0.07
CA GLY A 418 -18.61 -5.98 -0.99
C GLY A 418 -18.01 -6.62 -2.24
N ASP A 419 -17.00 -7.49 -2.05
CA ASP A 419 -16.40 -8.28 -3.13
C ASP A 419 -17.44 -9.17 -3.82
N VAL A 420 -18.27 -9.89 -3.05
CA VAL A 420 -19.35 -10.74 -3.62
C VAL A 420 -20.25 -9.93 -4.53
N LEU A 421 -20.74 -8.77 -4.08
CA LEU A 421 -21.62 -7.96 -4.90
C LEU A 421 -20.92 -7.48 -6.17
N PHE A 422 -19.71 -6.95 -6.04
CA PHE A 422 -18.93 -6.44 -7.16
C PHE A 422 -18.63 -7.54 -8.19
N TRP A 423 -18.06 -8.66 -7.75
CA TRP A 423 -17.65 -9.74 -8.63
C TRP A 423 -18.83 -10.50 -9.21
N LEU A 424 -19.90 -10.77 -8.45
CA LEU A 424 -21.10 -11.42 -9.00
C LEU A 424 -21.70 -10.58 -10.15
N MET A 425 -21.78 -9.27 -9.97
CA MET A 425 -22.23 -8.38 -11.05
C MET A 425 -21.29 -8.42 -12.26
N LYS A 426 -19.97 -8.45 -12.04
CA LYS A 426 -18.99 -8.62 -13.14
C LYS A 426 -19.18 -9.95 -13.88
N HIS A 427 -19.50 -11.06 -13.20
CA HIS A 427 -19.77 -12.35 -13.86
C HIS A 427 -21.00 -12.26 -14.76
N VAL A 428 -22.09 -11.68 -14.26
CA VAL A 428 -23.33 -11.50 -15.03
C VAL A 428 -23.07 -10.62 -16.27
N MET A 429 -22.32 -9.54 -16.10
CA MET A 429 -21.92 -8.68 -17.22
C MET A 429 -21.04 -9.42 -18.24
N LEU A 430 -20.07 -10.20 -17.78
CA LEU A 430 -19.15 -10.94 -18.64
C LEU A 430 -19.86 -12.05 -19.43
N LEU A 431 -20.75 -12.83 -18.80
CA LEU A 431 -21.59 -13.82 -19.47
C LEU A 431 -22.40 -13.18 -20.61
N LYS A 432 -23.04 -12.04 -20.34
CA LYS A 432 -23.80 -11.30 -21.37
C LYS A 432 -22.90 -10.82 -22.50
N ALA A 433 -21.73 -10.27 -22.19
CA ALA A 433 -20.78 -9.78 -23.18
C ALA A 433 -20.20 -10.90 -24.05
N GLN A 434 -20.04 -12.12 -23.50
CA GLN A 434 -19.59 -13.31 -24.22
C GLN A 434 -20.71 -14.03 -25.00
N GLY A 435 -21.95 -13.55 -24.94
CA GLY A 435 -23.09 -14.17 -25.65
C GLY A 435 -23.77 -15.33 -24.89
N HIS A 436 -23.52 -15.46 -23.59
CA HIS A 436 -24.10 -16.47 -22.69
C HIS A 436 -25.05 -15.83 -21.67
N GLY A 437 -25.73 -14.75 -22.05
CA GLY A 437 -26.65 -14.05 -21.15
C GLY A 437 -27.89 -14.86 -20.75
N ASP A 438 -28.28 -15.83 -21.57
CA ASP A 438 -29.37 -16.79 -21.36
C ASP A 438 -29.04 -17.87 -20.32
N THR A 439 -27.75 -18.05 -19.98
CA THR A 439 -27.32 -18.97 -18.92
C THR A 439 -27.27 -18.32 -17.54
N VAL A 440 -27.51 -17.01 -17.44
CA VAL A 440 -27.59 -16.30 -16.15
C VAL A 440 -28.84 -16.78 -15.42
N LYS A 441 -28.64 -17.40 -14.25
CA LYS A 441 -29.74 -17.97 -13.47
C LYS A 441 -30.44 -16.90 -12.65
N GLU A 442 -31.77 -17.00 -12.55
CA GLU A 442 -32.58 -16.14 -11.69
C GLU A 442 -32.11 -16.17 -10.23
N SER A 443 -31.66 -17.34 -9.74
CA SER A 443 -31.12 -17.48 -8.39
C SER A 443 -29.90 -16.60 -8.13
N TRP A 444 -29.04 -16.38 -9.13
CA TRP A 444 -27.87 -15.51 -9.03
C TRP A 444 -28.28 -14.03 -9.02
N GLU A 445 -29.24 -13.65 -9.85
CA GLU A 445 -29.79 -12.29 -9.86
C GLU A 445 -30.51 -11.95 -8.55
N LEU A 446 -31.31 -12.89 -8.02
CA LEU A 446 -31.97 -12.75 -6.72
C LEU A 446 -30.96 -12.63 -5.57
N ALA A 447 -29.85 -13.38 -5.65
CA ALA A 447 -28.75 -13.28 -4.69
C ALA A 447 -28.07 -11.90 -4.74
N ALA A 448 -27.71 -11.42 -5.93
CA ALA A 448 -27.10 -10.10 -6.13
C ALA A 448 -28.03 -8.97 -5.68
N GLY A 449 -29.30 -9.01 -6.09
CA GLY A 449 -30.30 -8.02 -5.70
C GLY A 449 -30.59 -8.03 -4.20
N GLY A 450 -30.64 -9.21 -3.58
CA GLY A 450 -30.80 -9.36 -2.13
C GLY A 450 -29.65 -8.74 -1.34
N LEU A 451 -28.41 -8.93 -1.81
CA LEU A 451 -27.21 -8.34 -1.21
C LEU A 451 -27.15 -6.82 -1.39
N ALA A 452 -27.46 -6.30 -2.58
CA ALA A 452 -27.52 -4.87 -2.83
C ALA A 452 -28.59 -4.18 -1.95
N GLU A 453 -29.76 -4.81 -1.79
CA GLU A 453 -30.79 -4.33 -0.88
C GLU A 453 -30.34 -4.42 0.58
N ALA A 454 -29.61 -5.46 0.98
CA ALA A 454 -29.06 -5.60 2.33
C ALA A 454 -28.11 -4.45 2.68
N PHE A 455 -27.12 -4.17 1.82
CA PHE A 455 -26.24 -3.00 1.97
C PHE A 455 -27.04 -1.70 2.04
N THR A 456 -28.00 -1.49 1.14
CA THR A 456 -28.82 -0.28 1.10
C THR A 456 -29.63 -0.10 2.40
N ARG A 457 -30.22 -1.17 2.94
CA ARG A 457 -30.95 -1.12 4.21
C ARG A 457 -30.03 -0.82 5.39
N THR A 458 -28.85 -1.46 5.45
CA THR A 458 -27.85 -1.20 6.49
C THR A 458 -27.40 0.26 6.45
N TRP A 459 -27.11 0.79 5.26
CA TRP A 459 -26.76 2.21 5.07
C TRP A 459 -27.85 3.14 5.60
N ARG A 460 -29.11 2.94 5.18
CA ARG A 460 -30.24 3.76 5.63
C ARG A 460 -30.48 3.71 7.14
N LYS A 461 -30.20 2.57 7.77
CA LYS A 461 -30.41 2.36 9.21
C LYS A 461 -29.27 2.94 10.06
N HIS A 462 -28.02 2.81 9.60
CA HIS A 462 -26.84 3.03 10.44
C HIS A 462 -25.91 4.15 9.94
N GLY A 463 -25.98 4.54 8.67
CA GLY A 463 -25.06 5.51 8.07
C GLY A 463 -23.62 4.99 7.91
N GLU A 464 -23.41 3.69 8.06
CA GLU A 464 -22.13 2.99 7.89
C GLU A 464 -22.41 1.50 7.60
N PHE A 465 -21.46 0.79 6.96
CA PHE A 465 -21.52 -0.67 6.76
C PHE A 465 -20.85 -1.50 7.86
N GLY A 466 -19.90 -0.93 8.61
CA GLY A 466 -19.14 -1.62 9.65
C GLY A 466 -17.90 -2.34 9.13
N GLN A 467 -17.19 -3.03 10.03
CA GLN A 467 -16.11 -3.96 9.72
C GLN A 467 -16.65 -5.39 9.57
N TYR A 468 -17.52 -5.81 10.48
CA TYR A 468 -18.16 -7.13 10.51
C TYR A 468 -19.67 -6.98 10.68
N ILE A 469 -20.43 -7.86 10.04
CA ILE A 469 -21.89 -7.93 10.08
C ILE A 469 -22.34 -9.34 10.45
N VAL A 470 -23.58 -9.50 10.88
CA VAL A 470 -24.22 -10.81 11.10
C VAL A 470 -25.07 -11.16 9.87
N PRO A 471 -24.69 -12.14 9.02
CA PRO A 471 -25.43 -12.44 7.79
C PRO A 471 -26.89 -12.84 8.01
N GLU A 472 -27.23 -13.41 9.16
CA GLU A 472 -28.62 -13.78 9.49
C GLU A 472 -29.52 -12.57 9.72
N THR A 473 -29.04 -11.51 10.38
CA THR A 473 -29.89 -10.38 10.81
C THR A 473 -29.60 -9.09 10.06
N GLY A 474 -28.39 -8.94 9.52
CA GLY A 474 -27.89 -7.72 8.89
C GLY A 474 -27.41 -6.67 9.89
N ASP A 475 -27.32 -7.01 11.18
CA ASP A 475 -26.78 -6.11 12.20
C ASP A 475 -25.26 -5.99 12.07
N ILE A 476 -24.75 -4.78 12.31
CA ILE A 476 -23.31 -4.52 12.36
C ILE A 476 -22.77 -5.02 13.71
N ALA A 477 -21.83 -5.96 13.64
CA ALA A 477 -21.15 -6.51 14.81
C ALA A 477 -19.99 -5.64 15.26
N VAL A 478 -19.23 -5.04 14.34
CA VAL A 478 -18.13 -4.12 14.68
C VAL A 478 -18.20 -2.89 13.78
N TYR A 479 -18.19 -1.70 14.37
CA TYR A 479 -18.34 -0.40 13.69
C TYR A 479 -17.00 0.31 13.49
N ASN A 480 -17.03 1.46 12.83
CA ASN A 480 -15.97 2.45 12.71
C ASN A 480 -14.76 2.01 11.87
N SER A 481 -15.02 1.38 10.72
CA SER A 481 -13.97 1.00 9.76
C SER A 481 -14.31 1.43 8.35
N THR A 482 -13.36 1.26 7.42
CA THR A 482 -13.59 1.41 5.97
C THR A 482 -13.66 0.04 5.27
N ALA A 483 -13.93 -1.06 5.98
CA ALA A 483 -13.92 -2.41 5.39
C ALA A 483 -14.89 -2.58 4.21
N GLY A 484 -15.98 -1.82 4.19
CA GLY A 484 -16.94 -1.75 3.08
C GLY A 484 -16.52 -0.88 1.90
N ALA A 485 -15.24 -0.50 1.77
CA ALA A 485 -14.74 0.41 0.74
C ALA A 485 -15.11 0.02 -0.70
N ILE A 486 -15.22 -1.27 -1.01
CA ILE A 486 -15.57 -1.79 -2.34
C ILE A 486 -17.09 -1.90 -2.56
N ALA A 487 -17.90 -1.87 -1.49
CA ALA A 487 -19.35 -2.04 -1.58
C ALA A 487 -20.03 -0.96 -2.46
N PRO A 488 -19.64 0.33 -2.45
CA PRO A 488 -20.17 1.32 -3.39
C PRO A 488 -19.97 0.95 -4.86
N ALA A 489 -18.84 0.35 -5.25
CA ALA A 489 -18.64 -0.16 -6.60
C ALA A 489 -19.69 -1.22 -6.94
N GLY A 490 -19.83 -2.25 -6.09
CA GLY A 490 -20.82 -3.31 -6.27
C GLY A 490 -22.26 -2.77 -6.36
N LEU A 491 -22.63 -1.81 -5.49
CA LEU A 491 -23.93 -1.15 -5.52
C LEU A 491 -24.14 -0.36 -6.82
N ALA A 492 -23.13 0.34 -7.34
CA ALA A 492 -23.24 1.08 -8.60
C ALA A 492 -23.49 0.14 -9.80
N LEU A 493 -22.76 -0.98 -9.88
CA LEU A 493 -22.96 -2.02 -10.89
C LEU A 493 -24.37 -2.63 -10.79
N ALA A 494 -24.78 -3.02 -9.58
CA ALA A 494 -26.10 -3.60 -9.34
C ALA A 494 -27.22 -2.59 -9.65
N ALA A 495 -27.09 -1.33 -9.22
CA ALA A 495 -28.06 -0.28 -9.49
C ALA A 495 -28.27 -0.06 -10.99
N ALA A 496 -27.20 -0.05 -11.78
CA ALA A 496 -27.29 0.08 -13.22
C ALA A 496 -27.97 -1.13 -13.87
N TYR A 497 -27.64 -2.35 -13.41
CA TYR A 497 -28.20 -3.58 -13.94
C TYR A 497 -29.71 -3.73 -13.63
N PHE A 498 -30.09 -3.58 -12.36
CA PHE A 498 -31.46 -3.74 -11.87
C PHE A 498 -32.31 -2.47 -12.01
N ARG A 499 -31.73 -1.37 -12.53
CA ARG A 499 -32.39 -0.06 -12.68
C ARG A 499 -32.94 0.47 -11.34
N ARG A 500 -32.12 0.41 -10.29
CA ARG A 500 -32.45 0.82 -8.93
C ARG A 500 -31.71 2.11 -8.54
N PRO A 501 -32.28 3.30 -8.84
CA PRO A 501 -31.61 4.58 -8.54
C PRO A 501 -31.38 4.80 -7.04
N ASP A 502 -32.18 4.17 -6.19
CA ASP A 502 -32.06 4.26 -4.75
C ASP A 502 -30.84 3.49 -4.19
N TRP A 503 -30.40 2.43 -4.87
CA TRP A 503 -29.13 1.74 -4.58
C TRP A 503 -27.94 2.59 -5.01
N LEU A 504 -28.04 3.29 -6.15
CA LEU A 504 -27.01 4.22 -6.60
C LEU A 504 -26.85 5.40 -5.63
N SER A 505 -27.94 5.94 -5.09
CA SER A 505 -27.89 6.98 -4.05
C SER A 505 -27.12 6.50 -2.81
N ALA A 506 -27.43 5.30 -2.31
CA ALA A 506 -26.72 4.73 -1.17
C ALA A 506 -25.22 4.52 -1.47
N ALA A 507 -24.87 4.13 -2.70
CA ALA A 507 -23.47 4.02 -3.12
C ALA A 507 -22.76 5.39 -3.09
N GLU A 508 -23.39 6.45 -3.62
CA GLU A 508 -22.83 7.80 -3.60
C GLU A 508 -22.64 8.33 -2.17
N GLU A 509 -23.65 8.16 -1.32
CA GLU A 509 -23.60 8.59 0.08
C GLU A 509 -22.52 7.84 0.87
N ALA A 510 -22.41 6.52 0.70
CA ALA A 510 -21.41 5.70 1.37
C ALA A 510 -19.98 6.04 0.93
N ALA A 511 -19.76 6.23 -0.38
CA ALA A 511 -18.46 6.64 -0.89
C ALA A 511 -18.08 8.04 -0.43
N GLU A 512 -19.03 8.98 -0.37
CA GLU A 512 -18.78 10.33 0.16
C GLU A 512 -18.40 10.29 1.65
N PHE A 513 -19.11 9.48 2.44
CA PHE A 513 -18.80 9.28 3.85
C PHE A 513 -17.39 8.76 4.07
N TYR A 514 -16.98 7.71 3.34
CA TYR A 514 -15.60 7.19 3.42
C TYR A 514 -14.57 8.21 2.96
N TYR A 515 -14.84 8.98 1.91
CA TYR A 515 -13.94 10.05 1.49
C TYR A 515 -13.76 11.12 2.57
N GLU A 516 -14.86 11.68 3.08
CA GLU A 516 -14.82 12.79 4.03
C GLU A 516 -14.25 12.36 5.39
N ARG A 517 -14.67 11.21 5.92
CA ARG A 517 -14.22 10.70 7.22
C ARG A 517 -12.81 10.12 7.16
N ASP A 518 -12.54 9.20 6.24
CA ASP A 518 -11.35 8.36 6.28
C ASP A 518 -10.22 8.96 5.42
N THR A 519 -10.49 9.29 4.17
CA THR A 519 -9.44 9.82 3.27
C THR A 519 -9.05 11.26 3.60
N LYS A 520 -10.03 12.16 3.70
CA LYS A 520 -9.80 13.60 3.84
C LYS A 520 -9.48 14.02 5.27
N SER A 521 -10.17 13.44 6.26
CA SER A 521 -10.02 13.84 7.67
C SER A 521 -9.01 12.98 8.42
N ARG A 522 -9.03 11.64 8.26
CA ARG A 522 -8.06 10.74 8.92
C ARG A 522 -6.78 10.54 8.12
N GLY A 523 -6.83 10.68 6.79
CA GLY A 523 -5.68 10.48 5.92
C GLY A 523 -5.29 9.02 5.71
N PHE A 524 -6.20 8.08 5.93
CA PHE A 524 -6.00 6.66 5.65
C PHE A 524 -7.33 5.91 5.57
N THR A 525 -7.28 4.69 5.03
CA THR A 525 -8.40 3.74 5.02
C THR A 525 -7.92 2.42 5.63
N GLY A 526 -8.83 1.64 6.22
CA GLY A 526 -8.43 0.38 6.84
C GLY A 526 -9.55 -0.53 7.31
N GLY A 527 -9.13 -1.73 7.70
CA GLY A 527 -9.95 -2.78 8.31
C GLY A 527 -10.52 -3.79 7.30
N ALA A 528 -9.99 -3.86 6.07
CA ALA A 528 -10.48 -4.79 5.05
C ALA A 528 -9.67 -6.10 4.90
N CYS A 529 -8.50 -6.24 5.52
CA CYS A 529 -7.80 -7.53 5.58
C CYS A 529 -8.35 -8.39 6.73
N ALA A 530 -8.63 -9.67 6.48
CA ALA A 530 -9.31 -10.54 7.44
C ALA A 530 -8.43 -10.94 8.65
N ASP A 531 -7.14 -10.64 8.58
CA ASP A 531 -6.08 -11.05 9.50
C ASP A 531 -5.45 -9.87 10.27
N ILE A 532 -6.08 -8.69 10.25
CA ILE A 532 -5.65 -7.48 10.97
C ILE A 532 -6.80 -6.88 11.77
N SER A 533 -6.54 -5.85 12.59
CA SER A 533 -7.59 -5.11 13.30
C SER A 533 -8.23 -4.06 12.38
N GLN A 534 -8.46 -2.81 12.84
CA GLN A 534 -8.84 -1.69 11.98
C GLN A 534 -7.62 -0.92 11.46
N ASP A 535 -6.50 -1.63 11.34
CA ASP A 535 -5.21 -1.14 10.86
C ASP A 535 -5.33 -0.51 9.46
N ALA A 536 -4.46 0.46 9.18
CA ALA A 536 -4.34 1.03 7.85
C ALA A 536 -3.84 -0.06 6.89
N ASP A 537 -4.48 -0.19 5.72
CA ASP A 537 -4.13 -1.22 4.75
C ASP A 537 -4.29 -0.76 3.29
N SER A 538 -3.54 -1.41 2.41
CA SER A 538 -3.54 -1.08 0.98
C SER A 538 -4.80 -1.58 0.29
N GLU A 539 -5.34 -2.72 0.69
CA GLU A 539 -6.48 -3.32 0.01
C GLU A 539 -7.73 -2.44 0.08
N THR A 540 -7.99 -1.85 1.24
CA THR A 540 -9.07 -0.89 1.45
C THR A 540 -8.83 0.36 0.61
N ALA A 541 -7.56 0.80 0.51
CA ALA A 541 -7.22 1.99 -0.24
C ALA A 541 -7.52 1.82 -1.74
N PHE A 542 -7.12 0.70 -2.32
CA PHE A 542 -7.41 0.36 -3.72
C PHE A 542 -8.89 0.03 -3.93
N GLY A 543 -9.55 -0.64 -2.98
CA GLY A 543 -11.00 -0.90 -3.04
C GLY A 543 -11.85 0.38 -3.06
N LEU A 544 -11.46 1.41 -2.30
CA LEU A 544 -12.16 2.70 -2.34
C LEU A 544 -11.90 3.47 -3.65
N LEU A 545 -10.70 3.31 -4.23
CA LEU A 545 -10.40 3.87 -5.55
C LEU A 545 -11.29 3.26 -6.63
N GLU A 546 -11.48 1.93 -6.61
CA GLU A 546 -12.40 1.23 -7.50
C GLU A 546 -13.84 1.79 -7.34
N SER A 547 -14.31 1.99 -6.12
CA SER A 547 -15.61 2.61 -5.84
C SER A 547 -15.77 4.00 -6.45
N PHE A 548 -14.76 4.87 -6.34
CA PHE A 548 -14.83 6.19 -6.97
C PHE A 548 -14.85 6.10 -8.50
N MET A 549 -14.08 5.18 -9.09
CA MET A 549 -14.06 4.99 -10.54
C MET A 549 -15.36 4.36 -11.07
N ALA A 550 -15.95 3.41 -10.35
CA ALA A 550 -17.27 2.86 -10.64
C ALA A 550 -18.35 3.94 -10.60
N LEU A 551 -18.36 4.79 -9.55
CA LEU A 551 -19.31 5.90 -9.44
C LEU A 551 -19.10 6.92 -10.57
N TYR A 552 -17.86 7.25 -10.93
CA TYR A 552 -17.60 8.08 -12.11
C TYR A 552 -18.19 7.46 -13.38
N GLN A 553 -18.01 6.15 -13.57
CA GLN A 553 -18.51 5.42 -14.73
C GLN A 553 -20.03 5.48 -14.86
N TYR A 554 -20.76 5.26 -13.76
CA TYR A 554 -22.23 5.16 -13.80
C TYR A 554 -22.96 6.49 -13.59
N THR A 555 -22.30 7.51 -13.04
CA THR A 555 -22.91 8.83 -12.80
C THR A 555 -22.41 9.92 -13.74
N GLY A 556 -21.20 9.77 -14.30
CA GLY A 556 -20.51 10.82 -15.06
C GLY A 556 -20.07 12.03 -14.23
N LYS A 557 -20.26 12.03 -12.90
CA LYS A 557 -19.94 13.16 -12.02
C LYS A 557 -18.42 13.28 -11.83
N LYS A 558 -17.83 14.38 -12.31
CA LYS A 558 -16.39 14.64 -12.21
C LYS A 558 -15.87 14.78 -10.77
N GLY A 559 -16.76 15.04 -9.80
CA GLY A 559 -16.40 15.05 -8.38
C GLY A 559 -15.77 13.74 -7.91
N TRP A 560 -16.16 12.61 -8.50
CA TRP A 560 -15.57 11.30 -8.23
C TRP A 560 -14.12 11.20 -8.73
N LEU A 561 -13.79 11.83 -9.87
CA LEU A 561 -12.40 11.91 -10.34
C LEU A 561 -11.51 12.73 -9.40
N THR A 562 -12.04 13.77 -8.76
CA THR A 562 -11.28 14.54 -7.76
C THR A 562 -10.93 13.67 -6.56
N ARG A 563 -11.88 12.89 -6.07
CA ARG A 563 -11.68 11.94 -4.95
C ARG A 563 -10.73 10.81 -5.34
N ALA A 564 -10.90 10.26 -6.55
CA ALA A 564 -10.02 9.23 -7.10
C ALA A 564 -8.55 9.68 -7.20
N ARG A 565 -8.27 10.95 -7.52
CA ARG A 565 -6.89 11.47 -7.55
C ARG A 565 -6.24 11.44 -6.17
N VAL A 566 -6.96 11.85 -5.13
CA VAL A 566 -6.49 11.82 -3.74
C VAL A 566 -6.32 10.38 -3.27
N GLN A 567 -7.29 9.52 -3.59
CA GLN A 567 -7.25 8.11 -3.21
C GLN A 567 -6.11 7.36 -3.90
N ALA A 568 -5.84 7.64 -5.18
CA ALA A 568 -4.69 7.08 -5.89
C ALA A 568 -3.36 7.54 -5.29
N ALA A 569 -3.31 8.77 -4.75
CA ALA A 569 -2.14 9.24 -4.01
C ALA A 569 -1.94 8.46 -2.70
N LEU A 570 -3.01 8.16 -1.95
CA LEU A 570 -2.97 7.24 -0.80
C LEU A 570 -2.59 5.81 -1.23
N CYS A 571 -3.09 5.31 -2.36
CA CYS A 571 -2.67 4.00 -2.89
C CYS A 571 -1.16 3.97 -3.16
N SER A 572 -0.61 5.04 -3.72
CA SER A 572 0.83 5.15 -4.02
C SER A 572 1.72 5.12 -2.77
N SER A 573 1.20 5.48 -1.59
CA SER A 573 1.95 5.39 -0.33
C SER A 573 2.05 3.97 0.22
N TRP A 574 1.37 3.00 -0.39
CA TRP A 574 1.53 1.57 -0.11
C TRP A 574 2.46 0.87 -1.10
N THR A 575 2.75 1.47 -2.24
CA THR A 575 3.58 0.83 -3.28
C THR A 575 5.07 1.18 -3.09
N LEU A 576 5.97 0.20 -3.28
CA LEU A 576 7.41 0.47 -3.26
C LEU A 576 7.79 1.46 -4.37
N ALA A 577 8.36 2.61 -4.00
CA ALA A 577 8.76 3.68 -4.91
C ALA A 577 10.18 3.53 -5.47
N TYR A 578 10.93 2.53 -5.00
CA TYR A 578 12.36 2.35 -5.23
C TYR A 578 12.68 0.86 -5.34
N ASN A 579 13.86 0.53 -5.86
CA ASN A 579 14.36 -0.85 -5.85
C ASN A 579 15.01 -1.13 -4.48
N PRO A 580 14.43 -1.98 -3.62
CA PRO A 580 15.03 -2.24 -2.32
C PRO A 580 16.37 -2.97 -2.46
N LEU A 581 17.32 -2.55 -1.63
CA LEU A 581 18.60 -3.22 -1.43
C LEU A 581 18.37 -4.36 -0.43
N PHE A 582 18.47 -5.58 -0.94
CA PHE A 582 18.37 -6.80 -0.13
C PHE A 582 19.76 -7.31 0.28
N PRO A 583 19.88 -8.06 1.40
CA PRO A 583 21.14 -8.68 1.80
C PRO A 583 21.70 -9.56 0.67
N ALA A 584 23.00 -9.45 0.37
CA ALA A 584 23.61 -10.12 -0.79
C ALA A 584 23.41 -11.66 -0.85
N GLY A 585 23.21 -12.30 0.31
CA GLY A 585 22.96 -13.73 0.40
C GLY A 585 21.48 -14.16 0.26
N SER A 586 20.53 -13.22 0.24
CA SER A 586 19.09 -13.51 0.22
C SER A 586 18.62 -14.00 -1.16
N ALA A 587 17.45 -14.66 -1.20
CA ALA A 587 16.89 -15.19 -2.44
C ALA A 587 16.68 -14.09 -3.51
N ILE A 588 16.05 -12.97 -3.14
CA ILE A 588 15.75 -11.86 -4.06
C ILE A 588 17.04 -11.22 -4.58
N ALA A 589 18.05 -11.03 -3.73
CA ALA A 589 19.34 -10.46 -4.15
C ALA A 589 20.04 -11.34 -5.19
N ARG A 590 20.02 -12.67 -5.02
CA ARG A 590 20.60 -13.63 -5.98
C ARG A 590 19.89 -13.59 -7.34
N LEU A 591 18.58 -13.36 -7.37
CA LEU A 591 17.79 -13.14 -8.59
C LEU A 591 17.94 -11.74 -9.18
N LYS A 592 18.67 -10.86 -8.50
CA LYS A 592 18.78 -9.42 -8.82
C LYS A 592 17.40 -8.76 -8.90
N GLY A 593 16.46 -9.22 -8.06
CA GLY A 593 15.08 -8.77 -8.04
C GLY A 593 14.96 -7.29 -7.69
N ARG A 594 14.23 -6.53 -8.51
CA ARG A 594 14.08 -5.08 -8.34
C ARG A 594 12.96 -4.71 -7.37
N MET A 595 11.83 -5.41 -7.40
CA MET A 595 10.69 -5.27 -6.49
C MET A 595 10.04 -3.87 -6.36
N ALA A 596 10.52 -2.83 -7.05
CA ALA A 596 9.79 -1.57 -7.15
C ALA A 596 8.42 -1.84 -7.77
N GLY A 597 7.35 -1.39 -7.11
CA GLY A 597 5.98 -1.74 -7.45
C GLY A 597 5.31 -2.77 -6.55
N ALA A 598 6.05 -3.52 -5.72
CA ALA A 598 5.41 -4.41 -4.76
C ALA A 598 4.58 -3.59 -3.75
N VAL A 599 3.44 -4.13 -3.33
CA VAL A 599 2.43 -3.40 -2.55
C VAL A 599 2.48 -3.85 -1.10
N TRP A 600 2.75 -2.94 -0.18
CA TRP A 600 2.70 -3.20 1.27
C TRP A 600 1.30 -3.63 1.69
N ALA A 601 1.20 -4.68 2.51
CA ALA A 601 -0.09 -5.22 2.91
C ALA A 601 -0.83 -4.27 3.88
N SER A 602 -0.24 -4.00 5.06
CA SER A 602 -0.85 -3.12 6.06
C SER A 602 0.17 -2.62 7.09
N SER A 603 -0.26 -1.72 8.00
CA SER A 603 0.57 -1.28 9.13
C SER A 603 0.89 -2.41 10.12
N GLN A 604 0.05 -3.46 10.19
CA GLN A 604 0.33 -4.68 10.97
C GLN A 604 1.23 -5.62 10.18
N ASN A 605 0.80 -6.01 8.99
CA ASN A 605 1.45 -6.99 8.14
C ASN A 605 2.55 -6.31 7.33
N LYS A 606 3.72 -6.18 7.94
CA LYS A 606 4.86 -5.39 7.44
C LYS A 606 5.67 -6.10 6.33
N HIS A 607 4.98 -6.69 5.37
CA HIS A 607 5.56 -7.26 4.15
C HIS A 607 4.86 -6.64 2.93
N ALA A 608 5.48 -6.79 1.76
CA ALA A 608 4.88 -6.41 0.49
C ALA A 608 4.43 -7.65 -0.27
N ALA A 609 3.46 -7.50 -1.16
CA ALA A 609 2.92 -8.54 -2.01
C ALA A 609 3.12 -8.20 -3.49
N PRO A 610 3.09 -9.22 -4.38
CA PRO A 610 3.34 -9.04 -5.81
C PRO A 610 2.15 -8.40 -6.56
N GLY A 611 1.41 -7.48 -5.95
CA GLY A 611 0.31 -6.78 -6.59
C GLY A 611 -0.77 -6.35 -5.61
N VAL A 612 -1.89 -5.85 -6.12
CA VAL A 612 -3.01 -5.40 -5.30
C VAL A 612 -3.88 -6.61 -5.02
N CYS A 613 -4.08 -6.93 -3.73
CA CYS A 613 -4.84 -8.10 -3.32
C CYS A 613 -6.17 -8.22 -4.09
N THR A 614 -6.24 -9.26 -4.91
CA THR A 614 -7.39 -9.64 -5.75
C THR A 614 -7.94 -8.54 -6.66
N SER A 615 -7.08 -7.65 -7.16
CA SER A 615 -7.43 -6.59 -8.09
C SER A 615 -6.35 -6.36 -9.15
N SER A 616 -6.76 -6.26 -10.42
CA SER A 616 -5.88 -5.84 -11.52
C SER A 616 -5.34 -4.40 -11.40
N ALA A 617 -5.86 -3.61 -10.45
CA ALA A 617 -5.64 -2.17 -10.36
C ALA A 617 -6.03 -1.38 -11.63
N ASP A 618 -6.92 -1.91 -12.47
CA ASP A 618 -7.33 -1.28 -13.74
C ASP A 618 -8.02 0.08 -13.55
N HIS A 619 -8.55 0.38 -12.37
CA HIS A 619 -9.04 1.71 -12.01
C HIS A 619 -7.96 2.80 -12.07
N LEU A 620 -6.68 2.48 -11.86
CA LEU A 620 -5.58 3.42 -12.11
C LEU A 620 -5.46 3.72 -13.61
N PHE A 621 -5.64 2.72 -14.47
CA PHE A 621 -5.61 2.90 -15.93
C PHE A 621 -6.82 3.71 -16.40
N LYS A 622 -8.01 3.42 -15.85
CA LYS A 622 -9.22 4.22 -16.09
C LYS A 622 -9.02 5.68 -15.63
N LEU A 623 -8.35 5.90 -14.49
CA LEU A 623 -8.03 7.24 -13.99
C LEU A 623 -7.01 7.95 -14.89
N TYR A 624 -5.97 7.25 -15.36
CA TYR A 624 -5.04 7.76 -16.38
C TYR A 624 -5.80 8.20 -17.63
N ARG A 625 -6.66 7.35 -18.20
CA ARG A 625 -7.46 7.68 -19.39
C ARG A 625 -8.31 8.93 -19.19
N ALA A 626 -8.92 9.07 -18.02
CA ALA A 626 -9.80 10.19 -17.68
C ALA A 626 -9.07 11.50 -17.39
N THR A 627 -7.80 11.46 -16.98
CA THR A 627 -7.06 12.63 -16.47
C THR A 627 -5.84 13.03 -17.30
N GLY A 628 -5.24 12.07 -18.02
CA GLY A 628 -3.98 12.24 -18.76
C GLY A 628 -2.72 12.24 -17.89
N ASP A 629 -2.84 12.05 -16.56
CA ASP A 629 -1.69 12.11 -15.65
C ASP A 629 -0.90 10.79 -15.67
N LYS A 630 0.31 10.83 -16.23
CA LYS A 630 1.13 9.65 -16.52
C LYS A 630 1.56 8.88 -15.27
N LYS A 631 1.58 9.52 -14.09
CA LYS A 631 1.97 8.85 -12.84
C LYS A 631 1.09 7.66 -12.49
N TYR A 632 -0.16 7.64 -12.94
CA TYR A 632 -1.05 6.49 -12.76
C TYR A 632 -0.65 5.31 -13.65
N ALA A 633 -0.25 5.57 -14.90
CA ALA A 633 0.27 4.53 -15.78
C ALA A 633 1.64 4.03 -15.30
N GLU A 634 2.50 4.92 -14.81
CA GLU A 634 3.79 4.54 -14.20
C GLU A 634 3.60 3.64 -12.97
N LEU A 635 2.63 3.96 -12.10
CA LEU A 635 2.32 3.14 -10.93
C LEU A 635 1.85 1.73 -11.31
N ILE A 636 1.01 1.62 -12.34
CA ILE A 636 0.58 0.32 -12.88
C ILE A 636 1.77 -0.47 -13.42
N SER A 637 2.62 0.20 -14.22
CA SER A 637 3.81 -0.42 -14.80
C SER A 637 4.70 -0.99 -13.70
N ASP A 638 4.96 -0.24 -12.62
CA ASP A 638 5.72 -0.78 -11.49
C ASP A 638 5.07 -2.03 -10.90
N ILE A 639 3.77 -1.98 -10.58
CA ILE A 639 3.04 -3.07 -9.92
C ILE A 639 3.10 -4.35 -10.76
N GLN A 640 2.80 -4.25 -12.05
CA GLN A 640 2.86 -5.37 -12.99
C GLN A 640 4.27 -5.97 -13.08
N HIS A 641 5.30 -5.13 -13.11
CA HIS A 641 6.67 -5.62 -13.20
C HIS A 641 7.15 -6.26 -11.89
N ALA A 642 6.75 -5.72 -10.74
CA ALA A 642 7.01 -6.34 -9.44
C ALA A 642 6.30 -7.70 -9.31
N HIS A 643 5.14 -7.89 -9.94
CA HIS A 643 4.47 -9.18 -9.95
C HIS A 643 5.36 -10.26 -10.57
N ALA A 644 5.82 -10.03 -11.80
CA ALA A 644 6.65 -11.01 -12.52
C ALA A 644 7.95 -11.35 -11.80
N GLU A 645 8.52 -10.40 -11.05
CA GLU A 645 9.71 -10.62 -10.22
C GLU A 645 9.50 -11.68 -9.13
N ALA A 646 8.26 -11.90 -8.69
CA ALA A 646 7.90 -12.88 -7.65
C ALA A 646 7.36 -14.21 -8.21
N VAL A 647 7.14 -14.33 -9.52
CA VAL A 647 6.63 -15.55 -10.15
C VAL A 647 7.72 -16.60 -10.30
N ASN A 648 7.43 -17.82 -9.87
CA ASN A 648 8.36 -18.93 -9.95
C ASN A 648 8.46 -19.46 -11.39
N MET A 649 9.65 -19.36 -11.99
CA MET A 649 9.90 -19.78 -13.37
C MET A 649 11.20 -20.59 -13.49
N PRO A 650 11.37 -21.43 -14.52
CA PRO A 650 12.65 -22.08 -14.79
C PRO A 650 13.79 -21.04 -14.90
N GLY A 651 14.83 -21.19 -14.08
CA GLY A 651 15.95 -20.24 -14.01
C GLY A 651 15.70 -18.99 -13.13
N HIS A 652 14.49 -18.84 -12.57
CA HIS A 652 14.10 -17.78 -11.64
C HIS A 652 13.23 -18.38 -10.53
N ILE A 653 13.88 -19.06 -9.58
CA ILE A 653 13.21 -19.83 -8.53
C ILE A 653 12.80 -18.93 -7.37
N THR A 654 11.50 -18.79 -7.13
CA THR A 654 10.93 -17.99 -6.04
C THR A 654 10.25 -18.88 -4.99
N THR A 655 9.05 -19.37 -5.29
CA THR A 655 8.25 -20.24 -4.42
C THR A 655 8.77 -21.68 -4.37
N ASP A 656 9.58 -22.10 -5.34
CA ASP A 656 10.04 -23.48 -5.51
C ASP A 656 8.90 -24.53 -5.42
N TYR A 657 7.71 -24.15 -5.90
CA TYR A 657 6.50 -24.97 -5.75
C TYR A 657 5.94 -25.45 -7.10
N ARG A 658 5.41 -24.53 -7.91
CA ARG A 658 4.93 -24.80 -9.29
C ARG A 658 5.45 -23.72 -10.23
N ILE A 659 5.67 -24.08 -11.49
CA ILE A 659 5.93 -23.07 -12.53
C ILE A 659 4.70 -22.16 -12.63
N GLY A 660 4.91 -20.84 -12.58
CA GLY A 660 3.85 -19.82 -12.58
C GLY A 660 3.28 -19.47 -11.20
N SER A 661 3.64 -20.21 -10.15
CA SER A 661 3.14 -19.89 -8.81
C SER A 661 3.87 -18.67 -8.21
N SER A 662 3.16 -17.93 -7.38
CA SER A 662 3.69 -16.79 -6.64
C SER A 662 3.21 -16.83 -5.18
N MET A 663 3.80 -15.98 -4.34
CA MET A 663 3.52 -15.91 -2.90
C MET A 663 3.51 -14.46 -2.45
N GLU A 664 2.60 -14.11 -1.53
CA GLU A 664 2.43 -12.74 -1.06
C GLU A 664 3.57 -12.21 -0.21
N ARG A 665 4.48 -13.06 0.28
CA ARG A 665 5.52 -12.67 1.24
C ARG A 665 6.78 -12.20 0.50
N ILE A 666 6.76 -10.97 -0.04
CA ILE A 666 7.97 -10.23 -0.40
C ILE A 666 8.41 -9.47 0.86
N GLN A 667 9.61 -9.78 1.37
CA GLN A 667 10.06 -9.33 2.68
C GLN A 667 11.14 -8.23 2.58
N PRO A 668 10.78 -6.94 2.41
CA PRO A 668 11.74 -5.83 2.49
C PRO A 668 12.11 -5.51 3.95
N SER A 669 11.22 -5.80 4.90
CA SER A 669 11.39 -5.44 6.31
C SER A 669 11.87 -6.61 7.15
N ASP A 670 12.39 -6.29 8.33
CA ASP A 670 12.77 -7.28 9.33
C ASP A 670 11.64 -7.66 10.27
N ALA A 671 10.36 -7.47 9.93
CA ALA A 671 9.25 -7.78 10.85
C ALA A 671 9.26 -9.25 11.33
N GLU A 672 9.63 -10.19 10.45
CA GLU A 672 9.79 -11.63 10.76
C GLU A 672 11.24 -12.00 11.15
N GLY A 673 12.08 -11.01 11.43
CA GLY A 673 13.50 -11.17 11.76
C GLY A 673 14.45 -10.82 10.62
N LYS A 674 15.70 -10.45 10.96
CA LYS A 674 16.72 -10.04 9.96
C LYS A 674 17.06 -11.13 8.94
N GLY A 675 16.96 -12.39 9.34
CA GLY A 675 17.18 -13.55 8.45
C GLY A 675 16.09 -13.75 7.39
N ALA A 676 14.91 -13.14 7.57
CA ALA A 676 13.81 -13.21 6.62
C ALA A 676 13.99 -12.21 5.46
N VAL A 677 14.60 -11.06 5.72
CA VAL A 677 14.77 -9.96 4.76
C VAL A 677 15.34 -10.44 3.42
N GLY A 678 14.59 -10.21 2.35
CA GLY A 678 14.95 -10.54 0.98
C GLY A 678 14.84 -12.02 0.63
N ASN A 679 14.22 -12.86 1.46
CA ASN A 679 13.95 -14.26 1.16
C ASN A 679 12.48 -14.46 0.75
N PHE A 680 12.26 -15.46 -0.10
CA PHE A 680 10.92 -15.97 -0.39
C PHE A 680 10.57 -17.09 0.57
N ILE A 681 9.28 -17.28 0.78
CA ILE A 681 8.76 -18.48 1.43
C ILE A 681 8.48 -19.51 0.34
N TRP A 682 8.97 -20.73 0.52
CA TRP A 682 8.81 -21.84 -0.44
C TRP A 682 7.40 -22.46 -0.37
N THR A 683 6.41 -21.65 -0.72
CA THR A 683 4.99 -21.99 -0.76
C THR A 683 4.32 -21.07 -1.79
N ARG A 684 3.02 -21.26 -2.00
CA ARG A 684 2.20 -20.40 -2.86
C ARG A 684 0.92 -19.98 -2.14
N ASN A 685 0.26 -18.94 -2.66
CA ASN A 685 -1.14 -18.67 -2.36
C ASN A 685 -1.89 -18.34 -3.66
N SER A 686 -3.12 -18.84 -3.81
CA SER A 686 -3.84 -18.76 -5.09
C SER A 686 -4.27 -17.34 -5.45
N TRP A 687 -4.38 -16.45 -4.46
CA TRP A 687 -4.81 -15.07 -4.72
C TRP A 687 -3.77 -14.29 -5.51
N THR A 688 -2.48 -14.48 -5.25
CA THR A 688 -1.42 -13.76 -6.00
C THR A 688 -1.42 -14.21 -7.45
N GLU A 689 -1.53 -15.50 -7.72
CA GLU A 689 -1.67 -16.01 -9.08
C GLU A 689 -2.91 -15.43 -9.76
N THR A 690 -4.05 -15.38 -9.06
CA THR A 690 -5.30 -14.76 -9.55
C THR A 690 -5.10 -13.28 -9.88
N ASP A 691 -4.45 -12.51 -9.02
CA ASP A 691 -4.12 -11.10 -9.20
C ASP A 691 -3.30 -10.90 -10.49
N GLY A 692 -2.27 -11.72 -10.69
CA GLY A 692 -1.49 -11.72 -11.92
C GLY A 692 -2.34 -11.97 -13.17
N VAL A 693 -3.25 -12.95 -13.15
CA VAL A 693 -4.16 -13.20 -14.28
C VAL A 693 -5.13 -12.02 -14.49
N LEU A 694 -5.64 -11.41 -13.42
CA LEU A 694 -6.50 -10.22 -13.51
C LEU A 694 -5.76 -9.04 -14.15
N MET A 695 -4.50 -8.79 -13.77
CA MET A 695 -3.67 -7.77 -14.40
C MET A 695 -3.48 -8.04 -15.89
N ALA A 696 -3.18 -9.28 -16.28
CA ALA A 696 -3.03 -9.66 -17.68
C ALA A 696 -4.32 -9.55 -18.51
N LEU A 697 -5.48 -9.68 -17.84
CA LEU A 697 -6.79 -9.61 -18.47
C LEU A 697 -7.30 -8.18 -18.62
N GLU A 698 -7.26 -7.39 -17.54
CA GLU A 698 -7.98 -6.12 -17.43
C GLU A 698 -7.13 -4.90 -17.76
N LEU A 699 -5.81 -5.06 -17.91
CA LEU A 699 -4.90 -4.02 -18.39
C LEU A 699 -4.47 -4.32 -19.82
N PRO A 700 -4.45 -3.32 -20.72
CA PRO A 700 -3.95 -3.54 -22.07
C PRO A 700 -2.44 -3.77 -22.01
N GLY A 701 -1.90 -4.67 -22.82
CA GLY A 701 -0.46 -4.89 -22.91
C GLY A 701 0.25 -3.67 -23.51
N ILE A 702 -0.41 -2.99 -24.46
CA ILE A 702 0.01 -1.71 -25.00
C ILE A 702 -1.18 -0.77 -25.10
N TYR A 703 -0.97 0.47 -24.65
CA TYR A 703 -1.87 1.58 -24.89
C TYR A 703 -1.27 2.56 -25.89
N VAL A 704 -2.02 2.88 -26.96
CA VAL A 704 -1.56 3.81 -28.00
C VAL A 704 -2.65 4.80 -28.42
N ARG A 705 -2.29 6.07 -28.62
CA ARG A 705 -3.18 7.09 -29.23
C ARG A 705 -2.50 7.68 -30.47
N PRO A 706 -2.80 7.13 -31.67
CA PRO A 706 -2.17 7.57 -32.91
C PRO A 706 -2.31 9.07 -33.17
N GLY A 707 -1.17 9.72 -33.39
CA GLY A 707 -1.03 11.15 -33.69
C GLY A 707 -0.96 12.05 -32.46
N GLU A 708 -0.87 11.47 -31.26
CA GLU A 708 -0.81 12.19 -29.99
C GLU A 708 0.49 11.89 -29.21
N GLY A 709 1.40 11.09 -29.76
CA GLY A 709 2.68 10.74 -29.11
C GLY A 709 2.52 9.94 -27.81
N ILE A 710 1.39 9.23 -27.66
CA ILE A 710 1.12 8.37 -26.51
C ILE A 710 1.29 6.91 -26.96
N LEU A 711 2.35 6.29 -26.45
CA LEU A 711 2.63 4.86 -26.54
C LEU A 711 3.14 4.41 -25.17
N ILE A 712 2.40 3.51 -24.53
CA ILE A 712 2.73 2.99 -23.19
C ILE A 712 2.71 1.47 -23.25
N PRO A 713 3.86 0.80 -23.12
CA PRO A 713 3.93 -0.64 -22.87
C PRO A 713 3.70 -0.91 -21.38
N PHE A 714 2.69 -1.72 -21.08
CA PHE A 714 2.41 -2.27 -19.75
C PHE A 714 2.90 -3.71 -19.63
N ASP A 715 2.80 -4.48 -20.71
CA ASP A 715 3.35 -5.83 -20.81
C ASP A 715 4.89 -5.82 -20.77
N HIS A 716 5.49 -6.98 -20.51
CA HIS A 716 6.93 -7.19 -20.42
C HIS A 716 7.59 -7.28 -21.81
N ILE A 717 7.33 -6.27 -22.64
CA ILE A 717 7.89 -6.09 -23.98
C ILE A 717 8.32 -4.64 -24.18
N GLU A 718 9.20 -4.40 -25.15
CA GLU A 718 9.54 -3.06 -25.59
C GLU A 718 8.62 -2.65 -26.74
N ALA A 719 8.19 -1.39 -26.74
CA ALA A 719 7.37 -0.82 -27.82
C ALA A 719 7.94 0.54 -28.23
N GLU A 720 8.13 0.75 -29.52
CA GLU A 720 8.63 2.02 -30.07
C GLU A 720 7.92 2.38 -31.38
N TYR A 721 7.80 3.69 -31.64
CA TYR A 721 7.29 4.17 -32.91
C TYR A 721 8.31 3.95 -34.03
N VAL A 722 7.89 3.28 -35.10
CA VAL A 722 8.57 3.28 -36.40
C VAL A 722 8.15 4.51 -37.20
N SER A 723 6.85 4.78 -37.22
CA SER A 723 6.26 5.99 -37.81
C SER A 723 4.94 6.32 -37.13
N GLU A 724 4.53 7.60 -37.16
CA GLU A 724 3.22 8.01 -36.62
C GLU A 724 2.56 9.06 -37.50
N SER A 725 1.25 8.94 -37.66
CA SER A 725 0.37 9.93 -38.26
C SER A 725 -0.89 10.10 -37.42
N ARG A 726 -1.71 11.11 -37.75
CA ARG A 726 -3.04 11.28 -37.13
C ARG A 726 -4.02 10.13 -37.37
N GLN A 727 -3.74 9.23 -38.32
CA GLN A 727 -4.65 8.14 -38.67
C GLN A 727 -4.17 6.77 -38.20
N ALA A 728 -2.86 6.59 -38.09
CA ALA A 728 -2.25 5.33 -37.68
C ALA A 728 -0.86 5.55 -37.11
N ALA A 729 -0.45 4.64 -36.22
CA ALA A 729 0.90 4.49 -35.70
C ALA A 729 1.46 3.15 -36.18
N GLU A 730 2.69 3.14 -36.67
CA GLU A 730 3.46 1.91 -36.87
C GLU A 730 4.36 1.72 -35.67
N VAL A 731 4.16 0.61 -34.96
CA VAL A 731 4.80 0.34 -33.68
C VAL A 731 5.60 -0.96 -33.82
N ARG A 732 6.89 -0.92 -33.51
CA ARG A 732 7.72 -2.12 -33.38
C ARG A 732 7.63 -2.62 -31.96
N LEU A 733 7.25 -3.89 -31.82
CA LEU A 733 7.18 -4.62 -30.57
C LEU A 733 8.36 -5.58 -30.50
N THR A 734 9.17 -5.48 -29.46
CA THR A 734 10.34 -6.34 -29.25
C THR A 734 10.18 -7.11 -27.96
N ASN A 735 10.18 -8.43 -28.05
CA ASN A 735 10.07 -9.33 -26.91
C ASN A 735 11.45 -9.93 -26.60
N ASN A 736 12.12 -9.34 -25.59
CA ASN A 736 13.43 -9.80 -25.14
C ASN A 736 13.35 -10.94 -24.10
N THR A 737 12.15 -11.45 -23.82
CA THR A 737 11.96 -12.54 -22.84
C THR A 737 12.17 -13.91 -23.49
N ALA A 738 12.32 -14.94 -22.64
CA ALA A 738 12.46 -16.34 -23.07
C ALA A 738 11.13 -16.99 -23.50
N TYR A 739 10.02 -16.26 -23.45
CA TYR A 739 8.67 -16.79 -23.68
C TYR A 739 7.99 -16.00 -24.79
N ALA A 740 7.20 -16.67 -25.63
CA ALA A 740 6.39 -15.97 -26.62
C ALA A 740 5.34 -15.11 -25.90
N ALA A 741 5.07 -13.93 -26.46
CA ALA A 741 4.09 -12.99 -25.94
C ALA A 741 2.88 -12.94 -26.87
N ARG A 742 1.69 -12.84 -26.28
CA ARG A 742 0.45 -12.45 -26.96
C ARG A 742 -0.03 -11.15 -26.31
N VAL A 743 0.25 -10.04 -26.99
CA VAL A 743 0.15 -8.69 -26.42
C VAL A 743 -1.19 -8.08 -26.82
N SER A 744 -1.99 -7.68 -25.83
CA SER A 744 -3.24 -6.97 -26.08
C SER A 744 -2.99 -5.50 -26.40
N VAL A 745 -3.73 -4.94 -27.36
CA VAL A 745 -3.53 -3.56 -27.83
C VAL A 745 -4.83 -2.78 -27.66
N LEU A 746 -4.81 -1.74 -26.83
CA LEU A 746 -5.89 -0.75 -26.78
C LEU A 746 -5.44 0.52 -27.49
N ALA A 747 -6.13 0.84 -28.59
CA ALA A 747 -5.95 2.10 -29.28
C ALA A 747 -7.24 2.90 -29.38
N GLU A 748 -7.13 4.19 -29.09
CA GLU A 748 -8.29 5.06 -29.03
C GLU A 748 -7.94 6.53 -29.33
N THR A 749 -8.96 7.36 -29.42
CA THR A 749 -8.85 8.81 -29.58
C THR A 749 -9.04 9.54 -28.25
N ALA A 750 -8.62 10.81 -28.18
CA ALA A 750 -9.00 11.72 -27.08
C ALA A 750 -10.49 11.69 -26.71
N ARG A 751 -11.37 11.57 -27.72
CA ARG A 751 -12.82 11.54 -27.51
C ARG A 751 -13.29 10.23 -26.87
N GLN A 752 -12.65 9.11 -27.22
CA GLN A 752 -12.93 7.80 -26.64
C GLN A 752 -12.33 7.67 -25.24
N SER A 753 -11.10 8.13 -25.04
CA SER A 753 -10.41 8.09 -23.73
C SER A 753 -11.13 8.91 -22.67
N ALA A 754 -11.79 10.00 -23.06
CA ALA A 754 -12.62 10.81 -22.19
C ALA A 754 -13.88 10.09 -21.64
N ARG A 755 -14.25 8.94 -22.22
CA ARG A 755 -15.37 8.11 -21.74
C ARG A 755 -14.86 7.02 -20.79
N PRO A 756 -15.60 6.70 -19.73
CA PRO A 756 -15.31 5.54 -18.89
C PRO A 756 -15.13 4.26 -19.71
N LEU A 757 -14.15 3.44 -19.34
CA LEU A 757 -13.91 2.12 -19.94
C LEU A 757 -14.76 1.09 -19.19
N GLY A 758 -15.60 0.34 -19.90
CA GLY A 758 -16.46 -0.66 -19.29
C GLY A 758 -15.69 -1.89 -18.78
N TYR A 759 -16.28 -2.62 -17.83
CA TYR A 759 -15.67 -3.79 -17.16
C TYR A 759 -15.44 -5.01 -18.06
N THR A 760 -16.00 -5.05 -19.27
CA THR A 760 -15.82 -6.15 -20.24
C THR A 760 -15.08 -5.69 -21.49
N ALA A 761 -14.51 -4.48 -21.49
CA ALA A 761 -13.90 -3.89 -22.68
C ALA A 761 -12.67 -4.66 -23.20
N PHE A 762 -12.01 -5.43 -22.33
CA PHE A 762 -10.85 -6.24 -22.68
C PHE A 762 -11.16 -7.33 -23.72
N LEU A 763 -12.42 -7.76 -23.84
CA LEU A 763 -12.84 -8.75 -24.84
C LEU A 763 -12.63 -8.27 -26.28
N ASP A 764 -12.65 -6.96 -26.49
CA ASP A 764 -12.57 -6.35 -27.83
C ASP A 764 -11.15 -5.92 -28.21
N TRP A 765 -10.15 -6.13 -27.34
CA TRP A 765 -8.78 -5.71 -27.60
C TRP A 765 -8.08 -6.68 -28.56
N PRO A 766 -7.60 -6.22 -29.72
CA PRO A 766 -6.80 -7.04 -30.62
C PRO A 766 -5.54 -7.55 -29.92
N GLN A 767 -5.13 -8.75 -30.30
CA GLN A 767 -3.96 -9.43 -29.76
C GLN A 767 -2.88 -9.54 -30.84
N VAL A 768 -1.63 -9.35 -30.46
CA VAL A 768 -0.46 -9.45 -31.35
C VAL A 768 0.48 -10.52 -30.80
N ASP A 769 0.75 -11.55 -31.59
CA ASP A 769 1.71 -12.59 -31.24
C ASP A 769 3.14 -12.09 -31.55
N VAL A 770 4.02 -12.06 -30.55
CA VAL A 770 5.43 -11.64 -30.66
C VAL A 770 6.32 -12.81 -30.19
N PRO A 771 7.16 -13.37 -31.08
CA PRO A 771 8.02 -14.51 -30.74
C PRO A 771 8.97 -14.22 -29.58
N ALA A 772 9.36 -15.25 -28.81
CA ALA A 772 10.40 -15.15 -27.80
C ALA A 772 11.73 -14.70 -28.44
N GLY A 773 12.39 -13.69 -27.87
CA GLY A 773 13.61 -13.09 -28.43
C GLY A 773 13.43 -12.42 -29.79
N GLY A 774 12.18 -12.18 -30.23
CA GLY A 774 11.84 -11.67 -31.56
C GLY A 774 11.20 -10.29 -31.53
N ALA A 775 10.92 -9.76 -32.72
CA ALA A 775 10.22 -8.50 -32.90
C ALA A 775 9.18 -8.59 -34.02
N VAL A 776 8.10 -7.81 -33.90
CA VAL A 776 7.03 -7.67 -34.91
C VAL A 776 6.69 -6.20 -35.06
N THR A 777 6.47 -5.74 -36.28
CA THR A 777 5.95 -4.38 -36.52
C THR A 777 4.46 -4.46 -36.81
N VAL A 778 3.67 -3.63 -36.14
CA VAL A 778 2.23 -3.54 -36.34
C VAL A 778 1.81 -2.14 -36.73
N GLN A 779 0.83 -2.04 -37.61
CA GLN A 779 0.10 -0.81 -37.85
C GLN A 779 -1.14 -0.79 -36.95
N VAL A 780 -1.24 0.24 -36.11
CA VAL A 780 -2.36 0.49 -35.22
C VAL A 780 -3.10 1.75 -35.67
N THR A 781 -4.31 1.56 -36.18
CA THR A 781 -5.15 2.67 -36.64
C THR A 781 -5.80 3.40 -35.46
N ARG A 782 -6.19 4.65 -35.69
CA ARG A 782 -6.95 5.48 -34.74
C ARG A 782 -8.27 4.84 -34.28
N LYS A 783 -8.80 3.88 -35.06
CA LYS A 783 -10.04 3.15 -34.74
C LYS A 783 -9.82 1.87 -33.93
N GLY A 784 -8.59 1.56 -33.51
CA GLY A 784 -8.31 0.32 -32.79
C GLY A 784 -7.96 -0.88 -33.68
N LYS A 785 -8.04 -0.76 -35.02
CA LYS A 785 -7.62 -1.88 -35.90
C LYS A 785 -6.11 -2.04 -35.85
N VAL A 786 -5.66 -3.27 -35.58
CA VAL A 786 -4.25 -3.68 -35.59
C VAL A 786 -3.99 -4.60 -36.79
N THR A 787 -2.86 -4.44 -37.47
CA THR A 787 -2.44 -5.29 -38.60
C THR A 787 -0.93 -5.48 -38.56
N CYS A 788 -0.46 -6.74 -38.56
CA CYS A 788 0.97 -7.03 -38.65
C CYS A 788 1.50 -6.62 -40.03
N LEU A 789 2.62 -5.91 -40.03
CA LEU A 789 3.36 -5.58 -41.23
C LEU A 789 4.37 -6.69 -41.53
N ALA A 790 4.52 -7.01 -42.82
CA ALA A 790 5.40 -8.06 -43.31
C ALA A 790 6.88 -7.70 -43.21
#